data_AF-A0A9N9GRQ6-F1
#
_entry.id   AF-A0A9N9GRQ6-F1
#
_cell.length_a   1.000
_cell.length_b   1.000
_cell.length_c   1.000
_cell.angle_alpha   90.00
_cell.angle_beta   90.00
_cell.angle_gamma   90.00
#
_symmetry.space_group_name_H-M   'P 1'
#
loop_
_entity.id
_entity.type
_entity.pdbx_description
1 polymer ?
#
loop_
_entity_poly.entity_id
_entity_poly.type
_entity_poly.pdbx_seq_one_letter_code
_entity_poly.pdbx_strand_id
1 'polypeptide(L)'
;YNMDEFSSASASISITVNNVRQELNRLSLLDSGITDDEFGNLLAYITNNPNKVPDIEESLKYGNDNVKITYLRKLLEHPIKKRRIEQGWKSYTASDGHSVELPSQIIDMLESNKFVPDLRINFKTAFRNLHVGQSITLSHLGQEPKHFAEGYQGRTLLVTGQMIDIWDKLSADSNHSIKRVLSGPMGVGKSYISYFLASKAYAEEWPVLYIADASDLNVESSETAGAVICEYFLALNKDILTAAELKKIVQFASDRNPQQVMVTVAEGILGLIKLADRKALLIVDEHGILFEKDPVPLRIHLLSPLMNLNFWGEHYKFARVIFTGTAHARYEREYMKNGQYEFWVIYVGPLQSNVFDILLQLHPVLRIQGIKEEAKKVTNCVPRELIYLVEHIKKLNITITNVNCFQQVLKKFEIEWVDKILAIAQKYYNDLPKTEKTRYYDALTSMFLPSKPVVQFEWRFLDLGLIYRYKEGITHYLPLCPSAQKALLKMYMSFDLPENIKNQLRVGSLTGEQFEEALFNRLVCKCNTTIQLKTTDLNNNNSNVITLQFNDYDLIKNSQLSLGPGNDKVLGRGFDRYPRFDYMLGPIFIQVSISDFTSHNSKPSTNIRQAFEPMSAQAGISLVQINGRNQIEMYLDEMYGTGHSAKIDSQNKFVVTRNGKRVPGFRIVYIRGSPGTPNHSGKVREFPDVAHVTFEEIRSQLFPNIV
;
A
#
# COMPACT_ATOMS: atom_id res chain seq x y z
N TYR A 1 33.70 43.03 7.95
CA TYR A 1 32.50 42.18 8.11
C TYR A 1 32.92 40.73 8.07
N ASN A 2 33.27 40.16 9.23
CA ASN A 2 33.42 38.73 9.52
C ASN A 2 34.06 38.58 10.92
N MET A 3 33.29 38.90 11.95
CA MET A 3 33.59 38.51 13.33
C MET A 3 32.37 37.91 14.07
N ASP A 4 31.16 37.93 13.49
CA ASP A 4 29.95 37.49 14.18
C ASP A 4 29.57 36.00 13.96
N GLU A 5 30.06 35.33 12.91
CA GLU A 5 29.70 33.91 12.63
C GLU A 5 30.46 32.88 13.49
N PHE A 6 31.67 33.19 13.96
CA PHE A 6 32.36 32.31 14.91
C PHE A 6 31.81 32.43 16.34
N SER A 7 31.23 33.58 16.70
CA SER A 7 30.62 33.82 18.01
C SER A 7 29.29 33.09 18.20
N SER A 8 28.53 32.88 17.12
CA SER A 8 27.20 32.25 17.19
C SER A 8 27.28 30.73 17.36
N ALA A 9 28.21 30.06 16.68
CA ALA A 9 28.46 28.63 16.82
C ALA A 9 29.08 28.24 18.17
N SER A 10 29.98 29.09 18.71
CA SER A 10 30.50 28.88 20.07
C SER A 10 29.43 29.11 21.15
N ALA A 11 28.53 30.09 20.93
CA ALA A 11 27.42 30.36 21.84
C ALA A 11 26.38 29.23 21.82
N SER A 12 26.04 28.68 20.65
CA SER A 12 25.09 27.55 20.54
C SER A 12 25.61 26.29 21.19
N ILE A 13 26.90 25.95 21.00
CA ILE A 13 27.53 24.80 21.67
C ILE A 13 27.57 25.00 23.19
N SER A 14 27.85 26.21 23.66
CA SER A 14 27.85 26.52 25.10
C SER A 14 26.46 26.36 25.73
N ILE A 15 25.38 26.73 25.02
CA ILE A 15 23.99 26.54 25.47
C ILE A 15 23.64 25.05 25.53
N THR A 16 23.96 24.29 24.49
CA THR A 16 23.71 22.84 24.41
C THR A 16 24.46 22.06 25.51
N VAL A 17 25.72 22.42 25.80
CA VAL A 17 26.49 21.84 26.91
C VAL A 17 25.82 22.12 28.26
N ASN A 18 25.29 23.34 28.46
CA ASN A 18 24.59 23.69 29.69
C ASN A 18 23.27 22.91 29.85
N ASN A 19 22.51 22.71 28.78
CA ASN A 19 21.26 21.95 28.81
C ASN A 19 21.49 20.47 29.13
N VAL A 20 22.49 19.84 28.50
CA VAL A 20 22.88 18.45 28.80
C VAL A 20 23.34 18.33 30.26
N ARG A 21 24.13 19.29 30.74
CA ARG A 21 24.61 19.31 32.13
C ARG A 21 23.47 19.48 33.13
N GLN A 22 22.46 20.30 32.83
CA GLN A 22 21.27 20.45 33.67
C GLN A 22 20.46 19.16 33.75
N GLU A 23 20.25 18.47 32.62
CA GLU A 23 19.50 17.21 32.61
C GLU A 23 20.27 16.09 33.33
N LEU A 24 21.61 16.05 33.21
CA LEU A 24 22.45 15.15 34.00
C LEU A 24 22.31 15.40 35.51
N ASN A 25 22.36 16.67 35.94
CA ASN A 25 22.16 17.04 37.35
C ASN A 25 20.76 16.66 37.85
N ARG A 26 19.73 16.77 36.99
CA ARG A 26 18.37 16.35 37.37
C ARG A 26 18.30 14.83 37.56
N LEU A 27 18.92 14.07 36.66
CA LEU A 27 18.90 12.60 36.68
C LEU A 27 19.78 12.00 37.79
N SER A 28 20.79 12.72 38.29
CA SER A 28 21.60 12.29 39.44
C SER A 28 20.88 12.42 40.79
N LEU A 29 19.79 13.19 40.86
CA LEU A 29 19.00 13.40 42.09
C LEU A 29 17.85 12.39 42.27
N LEU A 30 17.74 11.40 41.39
CA LEU A 30 16.71 10.34 41.46
C LEU A 30 17.20 9.13 42.28
N ASP A 31 16.31 8.46 43.01
CA ASP A 31 16.64 7.28 43.84
C ASP A 31 17.26 6.11 43.05
N SER A 32 16.96 5.99 41.76
CA SER A 32 17.55 5.01 40.82
C SER A 32 18.55 5.65 39.84
N GLY A 33 19.00 6.88 40.13
CA GLY A 33 19.76 7.78 39.25
C GLY A 33 21.17 7.32 38.87
N ILE A 34 21.91 8.23 38.21
CA ILE A 34 23.34 8.04 37.91
C ILE A 34 24.19 8.26 39.17
N THR A 35 25.21 7.42 39.39
CA THR A 35 26.12 7.56 40.54
C THR A 35 27.07 8.75 40.38
N ASP A 36 27.69 9.21 41.47
CA ASP A 36 28.65 10.32 41.41
C ASP A 36 29.85 10.03 40.48
N ASP A 37 30.32 8.78 40.46
CA ASP A 37 31.37 8.32 39.54
C ASP A 37 30.87 8.31 38.07
N GLU A 38 29.64 7.85 37.83
CA GLU A 38 29.03 7.90 36.49
C GLU A 38 28.86 9.34 36.00
N PHE A 39 28.41 10.22 36.89
CA PHE A 39 28.22 11.64 36.63
C PHE A 39 29.54 12.34 36.30
N GLY A 40 30.60 12.09 37.09
CA GLY A 40 31.94 12.61 36.82
C GLY A 40 32.49 12.15 35.46
N ASN A 41 32.31 10.87 35.13
CA ASN A 41 32.75 10.31 33.85
C ASN A 41 31.93 10.84 32.65
N LEU A 42 30.63 11.09 32.82
CA LEU A 42 29.78 11.69 31.79
C LEU A 42 30.16 13.15 31.51
N LEU A 43 30.48 13.93 32.56
CA LEU A 43 31.01 15.28 32.40
C LEU A 43 32.34 15.29 31.65
N ALA A 44 33.24 14.36 31.97
CA ALA A 44 34.49 14.19 31.24
C ALA A 44 34.23 13.78 29.77
N TYR A 45 33.26 12.91 29.50
CA TYR A 45 32.88 12.50 28.15
C TYR A 45 32.38 13.67 27.31
N ILE A 46 31.47 14.48 27.84
CA ILE A 46 30.91 15.67 27.16
C ILE A 46 32.01 16.71 26.91
N THR A 47 32.88 16.93 27.88
CA THR A 47 34.01 17.86 27.75
C THR A 47 35.00 17.43 26.67
N ASN A 48 35.25 16.12 26.56
CA ASN A 48 36.18 15.55 25.57
C ASN A 48 35.57 15.36 24.17
N ASN A 49 34.23 15.45 24.03
CA ASN A 49 33.50 15.20 22.77
C ASN A 49 32.49 16.32 22.46
N PRO A 50 32.92 17.59 22.29
CA PRO A 50 32.02 18.74 22.12
C PRO A 50 31.11 18.64 20.88
N ASN A 51 31.54 17.90 19.85
CA ASN A 51 30.77 17.64 18.63
C ASN A 51 29.61 16.65 18.81
N LYS A 52 29.61 15.82 19.87
CA LYS A 52 28.54 14.86 20.16
C LYS A 52 27.46 15.43 21.09
N VAL A 53 27.70 16.59 21.69
CA VAL A 53 26.80 17.20 22.67
C VAL A 53 25.42 17.53 22.07
N PRO A 54 25.29 18.01 20.82
CA PRO A 54 23.97 18.18 20.19
C PRO A 54 23.19 16.87 20.05
N ASP A 55 23.85 15.77 19.70
CA ASP A 55 23.21 14.46 19.57
C ASP A 55 22.78 13.89 20.94
N ILE A 56 23.59 14.12 21.98
CA ILE A 56 23.28 13.76 23.36
C ILE A 56 22.09 14.59 23.87
N GLU A 57 22.11 15.92 23.65
CA GLU A 57 21.02 16.81 24.02
C GLU A 57 19.69 16.37 23.38
N GLU A 58 19.71 16.08 22.08
CA GLU A 58 18.53 15.63 21.36
C GLU A 58 18.04 14.26 21.85
N SER A 59 18.96 13.34 22.14
CA SER A 59 18.62 12.02 22.70
C SER A 59 17.99 12.11 24.09
N LEU A 60 18.43 13.07 24.91
CA LEU A 60 17.91 13.28 26.27
C LEU A 60 16.55 13.98 26.31
N LYS A 61 16.06 14.55 25.21
CA LYS A 61 14.70 15.14 25.14
C LYS A 61 13.57 14.10 25.18
N TYR A 62 13.88 12.83 24.90
CA TYR A 62 12.87 11.79 24.70
C TYR A 62 13.08 10.56 25.60
N GLY A 63 11.99 9.89 25.95
CA GLY A 63 11.99 8.72 26.84
C GLY A 63 11.75 9.08 28.32
N ASN A 64 11.45 8.06 29.12
CA ASN A 64 11.35 8.20 30.58
C ASN A 64 12.74 8.16 31.22
N ASP A 65 12.83 8.52 32.50
CA ASP A 65 14.12 8.67 33.19
C ASP A 65 14.96 7.39 33.17
N ASN A 66 14.35 6.21 33.20
CA ASN A 66 15.06 4.93 33.07
C ASN A 66 15.72 4.76 31.68
N VAL A 67 15.03 5.17 30.61
CA VAL A 67 15.58 5.14 29.24
C VAL A 67 16.76 6.11 29.11
N LYS A 68 16.64 7.31 29.68
CA LYS A 68 17.72 8.32 29.68
C LYS A 68 18.93 7.84 30.47
N ILE A 69 18.74 7.28 31.67
CA ILE A 69 19.82 6.73 32.49
C ILE A 69 20.51 5.55 31.78
N THR A 70 19.74 4.66 31.15
CA THR A 70 20.30 3.53 30.38
C THR A 70 21.13 4.02 29.19
N TYR A 71 20.64 5.04 28.46
CA TYR A 71 21.40 5.67 27.38
C TYR A 71 22.72 6.27 27.88
N LEU A 72 22.68 7.02 28.98
CA LEU A 72 23.86 7.64 29.59
C LEU A 72 24.88 6.61 30.08
N ARG A 73 24.45 5.54 30.76
CA ARG A 73 25.35 4.45 31.19
C ARG A 73 26.04 3.76 30.02
N LYS A 74 25.37 3.61 28.88
CA LYS A 74 25.98 3.07 27.66
C LYS A 74 27.04 3.99 27.04
N LEU A 75 26.98 5.30 27.29
CA LEU A 75 28.08 6.22 26.92
C LEU A 75 29.34 5.95 27.76
N LEU A 76 29.17 5.46 29.01
CA LEU A 76 30.24 5.14 29.94
C LEU A 76 30.87 3.76 29.74
N GLU A 77 30.16 2.82 29.11
CA GLU A 77 30.70 1.51 28.70
C GLU A 77 31.83 1.60 27.65
N HIS A 78 32.17 2.81 27.21
CA HIS A 78 33.31 3.09 26.31
C HIS A 78 34.47 3.76 27.07
N PRO A 79 35.34 3.01 27.77
CA PRO A 79 36.51 3.61 28.39
C PRO A 79 37.51 4.07 27.31
N ILE A 80 37.81 5.37 27.33
CA ILE A 80 38.87 5.98 26.52
C ILE A 80 40.23 5.60 27.15
N LYS A 81 40.93 4.67 26.51
CA LYS A 81 42.39 4.67 26.46
C LYS A 81 42.81 4.76 25.00
N LYS A 82 43.28 5.93 24.58
CA LYS A 82 43.95 6.15 23.29
C LYS A 82 45.21 5.28 23.22
N ARG A 83 45.11 4.10 22.61
CA ARG A 83 46.24 3.39 22.02
C ARG A 83 46.05 3.45 20.52
N ARG A 84 46.97 4.12 19.81
CA ARG A 84 47.05 4.01 18.34
C ARG A 84 47.36 2.56 18.01
N ILE A 85 46.43 1.90 17.32
CA ILE A 85 46.64 0.57 16.77
C ILE A 85 46.95 0.76 15.29
N GLU A 86 48.19 1.16 15.00
CA GLU A 86 48.74 1.21 13.64
C GLU A 86 49.22 -0.17 13.16
N GLN A 87 49.17 -1.21 14.02
CA GLN A 87 49.48 -2.59 13.62
C GLN A 87 48.35 -3.14 12.72
N GLY A 88 48.64 -3.30 11.43
CA GLY A 88 47.75 -3.95 10.46
C GLY A 88 47.10 -3.03 9.42
N TRP A 89 47.37 -1.72 9.45
CA TRP A 89 46.98 -0.83 8.36
C TRP A 89 47.92 -1.04 7.16
N LYS A 90 47.38 -0.97 5.95
CA LYS A 90 48.17 -1.06 4.71
C LYS A 90 47.72 0.03 3.75
N SER A 91 48.60 0.35 2.80
CA SER A 91 48.30 1.27 1.72
C SER A 91 47.36 0.64 0.69
N TYR A 92 46.34 1.38 0.28
CA TYR A 92 45.41 1.03 -0.79
C TYR A 92 45.32 2.18 -1.80
N THR A 93 45.30 1.87 -3.09
CA THR A 93 45.14 2.89 -4.15
C THR A 93 43.67 3.02 -4.51
N ALA A 94 43.08 4.18 -4.24
CA ALA A 94 41.68 4.46 -4.47
C ALA A 94 41.38 4.80 -5.95
N SER A 95 40.10 5.00 -6.29
CA SER A 95 39.65 5.23 -7.67
C SER A 95 40.21 6.51 -8.31
N ASP A 96 40.55 7.51 -7.50
CA ASP A 96 41.19 8.76 -7.92
C ASP A 96 42.71 8.64 -8.09
N GLY A 97 43.28 7.43 -7.93
CA GLY A 97 44.70 7.15 -8.08
C GLY A 97 45.57 7.53 -6.87
N HIS A 98 44.99 8.11 -5.83
CA HIS A 98 45.70 8.45 -4.60
C HIS A 98 45.73 7.27 -3.61
N SER A 99 46.84 7.13 -2.89
CA SER A 99 46.98 6.10 -1.84
C SER A 99 46.41 6.56 -0.50
N VAL A 100 45.76 5.64 0.22
CA VAL A 100 45.21 5.83 1.56
C VAL A 100 45.54 4.63 2.44
N GLU A 101 45.90 4.89 3.70
CA GLU A 101 46.09 3.83 4.69
C GLU A 101 44.74 3.35 5.22
N LEU A 102 44.45 2.05 5.13
CA LEU A 102 43.20 1.44 5.59
C LEU A 102 43.49 0.22 6.48
N PRO A 103 42.58 -0.15 7.41
CA PRO A 103 42.66 -1.41 8.14
C PRO A 103 42.69 -2.61 7.18
N SER A 104 43.47 -3.65 7.48
CA SER A 104 43.60 -4.83 6.61
C SER A 104 42.26 -5.46 6.25
N GLN A 105 41.32 -5.54 7.20
CA GLN A 105 40.00 -6.12 6.96
C GLN A 105 39.20 -5.37 5.89
N ILE A 106 39.39 -4.04 5.78
CA ILE A 106 38.73 -3.21 4.76
C ILE A 106 39.36 -3.44 3.38
N ILE A 107 40.67 -3.61 3.33
CA ILE A 107 41.39 -3.95 2.10
C ILE A 107 40.96 -5.32 1.60
N ASP A 108 40.89 -6.32 2.49
CA ASP A 108 40.43 -7.66 2.15
C ASP A 108 39.01 -7.63 1.54
N MET A 109 38.12 -6.74 2.04
CA MET A 109 36.78 -6.53 1.47
C MET A 109 36.81 -5.82 0.11
N LEU A 110 37.67 -4.81 -0.08
CA LEU A 110 37.82 -4.08 -1.34
C LEU A 110 38.41 -4.98 -2.46
N GLU A 111 39.33 -5.87 -2.10
CA GLU A 111 39.97 -6.84 -2.99
C GLU A 111 39.10 -8.09 -3.23
N SER A 112 38.06 -8.30 -2.42
CA SER A 112 37.14 -9.42 -2.56
C SER A 112 36.38 -9.40 -3.89
N ASN A 113 36.12 -10.61 -4.40
CA ASN A 113 35.22 -10.85 -5.54
C ASN A 113 33.77 -11.14 -5.12
N LYS A 114 33.49 -11.13 -3.81
CA LYS A 114 32.14 -11.33 -3.26
C LYS A 114 31.28 -10.09 -3.54
N PHE A 115 30.05 -10.30 -3.98
CA PHE A 115 29.07 -9.24 -4.29
C PHE A 115 29.55 -8.20 -5.32
N VAL A 116 30.52 -8.54 -6.16
CA VAL A 116 30.99 -7.63 -7.20
C VAL A 116 29.88 -7.45 -8.25
N PRO A 117 29.45 -6.19 -8.53
CA PRO A 117 28.52 -5.92 -9.60
C PRO A 117 29.18 -6.04 -10.98
N ASP A 118 28.38 -6.22 -12.02
CA ASP A 118 28.82 -6.01 -13.39
C ASP A 118 29.29 -4.55 -13.60
N LEU A 119 30.04 -4.31 -14.66
CA LEU A 119 30.58 -2.99 -14.99
C LEU A 119 29.47 -1.94 -15.14
N ARG A 120 29.68 -0.73 -14.58
CA ARG A 120 28.74 0.41 -14.68
C ARG A 120 28.31 0.73 -16.10
N ILE A 121 29.19 0.53 -17.09
CA ILE A 121 28.87 0.78 -18.50
C ILE A 121 27.73 -0.11 -19.03
N ASN A 122 27.59 -1.34 -18.52
CA ASN A 122 26.51 -2.24 -18.90
C ASN A 122 25.15 -1.67 -18.41
N PHE A 123 25.12 -1.17 -17.18
CA PHE A 123 23.94 -0.49 -16.63
C PHE A 123 23.65 0.83 -17.35
N LYS A 124 24.67 1.67 -17.61
CA LYS A 124 24.51 2.92 -18.39
C LYS A 124 23.89 2.64 -19.76
N THR A 125 24.31 1.56 -20.41
CA THR A 125 23.77 1.12 -21.70
C THR A 125 22.31 0.66 -21.56
N ALA A 126 22.00 -0.16 -20.56
CA ALA A 126 20.64 -0.65 -20.30
C ALA A 126 19.65 0.48 -19.97
N PHE A 127 20.11 1.55 -19.32
CA PHE A 127 19.29 2.69 -18.90
C PHE A 127 19.30 3.89 -19.87
N ARG A 128 19.77 3.70 -21.09
CA ARG A 128 19.77 4.75 -22.12
C ARG A 128 18.38 4.89 -22.74
N ASN A 129 17.84 6.11 -22.76
CA ASN A 129 16.54 6.45 -23.36
C ASN A 129 15.36 5.62 -22.82
N LEU A 130 15.28 5.48 -21.50
CA LEU A 130 14.22 4.73 -20.83
C LEU A 130 12.84 5.32 -21.12
N HIS A 131 11.88 4.44 -21.39
CA HIS A 131 10.46 4.78 -21.48
C HIS A 131 9.59 3.72 -20.80
N VAL A 132 8.40 4.13 -20.37
CA VAL A 132 7.44 3.23 -19.71
C VAL A 132 7.03 2.11 -20.66
N GLY A 133 7.00 0.88 -20.15
CA GLY A 133 6.74 -0.34 -20.91
C GLY A 133 7.99 -0.94 -21.57
N GLN A 134 9.14 -0.27 -21.53
CA GLN A 134 10.36 -0.84 -22.11
C GLN A 134 10.80 -2.09 -21.33
N SER A 135 11.15 -3.14 -22.07
CA SER A 135 11.79 -4.34 -21.55
C SER A 135 13.30 -4.17 -21.60
N ILE A 136 13.97 -4.25 -20.44
CA ILE A 136 15.42 -4.18 -20.32
C ILE A 136 15.97 -5.45 -19.66
N THR A 137 17.14 -5.91 -20.10
CA THR A 137 17.87 -6.97 -19.38
C THR A 137 18.80 -6.31 -18.38
N LEU A 138 18.60 -6.61 -17.09
CA LEU A 138 19.47 -6.05 -16.06
C LEU A 138 20.66 -6.97 -15.77
N SER A 139 21.82 -6.33 -15.76
CA SER A 139 23.08 -6.85 -15.22
C SER A 139 22.97 -7.23 -13.74
N HIS A 140 23.96 -7.97 -13.24
CA HIS A 140 24.05 -8.37 -11.84
C HIS A 140 24.62 -7.22 -10.99
N LEU A 141 23.88 -6.75 -9.98
CA LEU A 141 24.31 -5.67 -9.08
C LEU A 141 25.05 -6.19 -7.84
N GLY A 142 25.59 -7.40 -7.87
CA GLY A 142 26.27 -8.01 -6.73
C GLY A 142 25.32 -8.71 -5.75
N GLN A 143 24.14 -8.14 -5.52
CA GLN A 143 23.03 -8.73 -4.77
C GLN A 143 21.76 -8.73 -5.63
N GLU A 144 20.82 -9.63 -5.34
CA GLU A 144 19.55 -9.73 -6.06
C GLU A 144 18.36 -9.84 -5.10
N PRO A 145 17.20 -9.25 -5.45
CA PRO A 145 15.96 -9.50 -4.72
C PRO A 145 15.59 -10.98 -4.67
N LYS A 146 14.81 -11.36 -3.65
CA LYS A 146 14.15 -12.67 -3.60
C LYS A 146 13.35 -12.90 -4.88
N HIS A 147 13.49 -14.10 -5.44
CA HIS A 147 12.82 -14.52 -6.67
C HIS A 147 13.12 -13.67 -7.91
N PHE A 148 14.19 -12.86 -7.90
CA PHE A 148 14.64 -12.21 -9.11
C PHE A 148 15.13 -13.25 -10.12
N ALA A 149 14.87 -13.02 -11.40
CA ALA A 149 15.15 -13.95 -12.49
C ALA A 149 14.41 -15.30 -12.46
N GLU A 150 13.55 -15.55 -11.46
CA GLU A 150 12.68 -16.73 -11.44
C GLU A 150 11.50 -16.59 -12.42
N GLY A 151 11.01 -17.72 -12.93
CA GLY A 151 9.87 -17.76 -13.84
C GLY A 151 10.23 -17.55 -15.31
N TYR A 152 9.22 -17.23 -16.13
CA TYR A 152 9.37 -17.19 -17.60
C TYR A 152 10.00 -15.90 -18.13
N GLN A 153 10.04 -14.83 -17.33
CA GLN A 153 10.62 -13.54 -17.72
C GLN A 153 12.15 -13.50 -17.56
N GLY A 154 12.74 -14.40 -16.77
CA GLY A 154 14.18 -14.41 -16.48
C GLY A 154 14.65 -13.05 -15.94
N ARG A 155 15.85 -12.60 -16.34
CA ARG A 155 16.45 -11.31 -15.94
C ARG A 155 15.84 -10.08 -16.64
N THR A 156 14.71 -10.26 -17.34
CA THR A 156 14.01 -9.18 -18.00
C THR A 156 13.25 -8.35 -16.97
N LEU A 157 13.59 -7.06 -16.86
CA LEU A 157 12.86 -6.07 -16.08
C LEU A 157 11.99 -5.23 -17.01
N LEU A 158 10.73 -5.04 -16.63
CA LEU A 158 9.83 -4.10 -17.30
C LEU A 158 9.85 -2.75 -16.59
N VAL A 159 10.17 -1.70 -17.33
CA VAL A 159 10.19 -0.32 -16.83
C VAL A 159 8.75 0.15 -16.63
N THR A 160 8.37 0.44 -15.38
CA THR A 160 7.01 0.91 -15.05
C THR A 160 6.97 2.43 -14.96
N GLY A 161 5.79 3.04 -15.12
CA GLY A 161 5.60 4.46 -14.84
C GLY A 161 6.03 4.83 -13.42
N GLN A 162 5.68 4.00 -12.44
CA GLN A 162 6.04 4.24 -11.04
C GLN A 162 7.56 4.19 -10.79
N MET A 163 8.32 3.34 -11.50
CA MET A 163 9.78 3.33 -11.43
C MET A 163 10.37 4.66 -11.90
N ILE A 164 9.88 5.18 -13.03
CA ILE A 164 10.30 6.48 -13.57
C ILE A 164 9.89 7.62 -12.63
N ASP A 165 8.64 7.64 -12.17
CA ASP A 165 8.13 8.68 -11.27
C ASP A 165 8.91 8.76 -9.94
N ILE A 166 9.30 7.61 -9.40
CA ILE A 166 10.12 7.56 -8.18
C ILE A 166 11.53 8.01 -8.49
N TRP A 167 12.13 7.55 -9.59
CA TRP A 167 13.46 7.96 -10.00
C TRP A 167 13.56 9.45 -10.26
N ASP A 168 12.61 10.06 -10.96
CA ASP A 168 12.59 11.49 -11.25
C ASP A 168 12.52 12.31 -9.95
N LYS A 169 11.74 11.85 -8.97
CA LYS A 169 11.69 12.47 -7.64
C LYS A 169 13.02 12.34 -6.89
N LEU A 170 13.69 11.19 -6.98
CA LEU A 170 14.96 10.97 -6.28
C LEU A 170 16.13 11.69 -6.96
N SER A 171 16.16 11.73 -8.28
CA SER A 171 17.20 12.37 -9.08
C SER A 171 17.08 13.89 -9.15
N ALA A 172 15.90 14.43 -8.85
CA ALA A 172 15.70 15.87 -8.73
C ALA A 172 16.69 16.51 -7.75
N ASP A 173 17.14 17.70 -8.13
CA ASP A 173 17.86 18.57 -7.21
C ASP A 173 16.89 19.06 -6.14
N SER A 174 17.28 18.86 -4.89
CA SER A 174 16.50 19.22 -3.72
C SER A 174 17.48 19.78 -2.71
N ASN A 175 17.09 20.84 -1.99
CA ASN A 175 17.84 21.35 -0.85
C ASN A 175 17.71 20.45 0.38
N HIS A 176 16.87 19.41 0.29
CA HIS A 176 16.55 18.50 1.37
C HIS A 176 16.76 17.04 1.03
N SER A 177 16.94 16.22 2.06
CA SER A 177 16.98 14.77 1.91
C SER A 177 15.64 14.23 1.40
N ILE A 178 15.70 13.16 0.61
CA ILE A 178 14.50 12.48 0.08
C ILE A 178 14.41 11.09 0.68
N LYS A 179 13.35 10.86 1.45
CA LYS A 179 13.08 9.65 2.23
C LYS A 179 11.77 9.04 1.77
N ARG A 180 11.75 7.75 1.42
CA ARG A 180 10.54 7.05 0.98
C ARG A 180 10.41 5.66 1.59
N VAL A 181 9.16 5.25 1.76
CA VAL A 181 8.77 3.89 2.15
C VAL A 181 7.89 3.34 1.04
N LEU A 182 8.31 2.25 0.39
CA LEU A 182 7.45 1.57 -0.59
C LEU A 182 6.50 0.65 0.16
N SER A 183 5.24 1.04 0.23
CA SER A 183 4.16 0.31 0.87
C SER A 183 3.33 -0.42 -0.16
N GLY A 184 3.00 -1.67 0.09
CA GLY A 184 2.06 -2.40 -0.76
C GLY A 184 2.01 -3.87 -0.36
N PRO A 185 1.02 -4.63 -0.85
CA PRO A 185 0.93 -6.05 -0.52
C PRO A 185 2.14 -6.83 -1.04
N MET A 186 2.33 -8.05 -0.54
CA MET A 186 3.38 -8.93 -1.03
C MET A 186 3.26 -9.14 -2.55
N GLY A 187 4.37 -9.07 -3.29
CA GLY A 187 4.37 -9.50 -4.70
C GLY A 187 3.77 -8.55 -5.75
N VAL A 188 3.54 -7.27 -5.40
CA VAL A 188 3.21 -6.22 -6.39
C VAL A 188 4.44 -5.64 -7.12
N GLY A 189 5.66 -6.08 -6.77
CA GLY A 189 6.88 -5.66 -7.46
C GLY A 189 7.73 -4.60 -6.75
N LYS A 190 7.54 -4.39 -5.43
CA LYS A 190 8.32 -3.41 -4.65
C LYS A 190 9.83 -3.65 -4.74
N SER A 191 10.26 -4.90 -4.60
CA SER A 191 11.67 -5.28 -4.70
C SER A 191 12.26 -5.07 -6.10
N TYR A 192 11.45 -5.22 -7.14
CA TYR A 192 11.86 -4.93 -8.51
C TYR A 192 12.03 -3.42 -8.72
N ILE A 193 11.21 -2.57 -8.08
CA ILE A 193 11.39 -1.11 -8.04
C ILE A 193 12.70 -0.78 -7.31
N SER A 194 12.94 -1.36 -6.14
CA SER A 194 14.18 -1.16 -5.39
C SER A 194 15.43 -1.52 -6.19
N TYR A 195 15.41 -2.66 -6.88
CA TYR A 195 16.51 -3.12 -7.72
C TYR A 195 16.75 -2.18 -8.92
N PHE A 196 15.66 -1.69 -9.55
CA PHE A 196 15.75 -0.68 -10.61
C PHE A 196 16.43 0.60 -10.11
N LEU A 197 16.01 1.12 -8.95
CA LEU A 197 16.54 2.37 -8.38
C LEU A 197 18.01 2.24 -7.97
N ALA A 198 18.38 1.13 -7.33
CA ALA A 198 19.77 0.85 -6.96
C ALA A 198 20.66 0.74 -8.22
N SER A 199 20.21 -0.02 -9.21
CA SER A 199 20.92 -0.20 -10.48
C SER A 199 21.09 1.12 -11.25
N LYS A 200 20.05 1.97 -11.24
CA LYS A 200 20.07 3.27 -11.92
C LYS A 200 21.01 4.27 -11.23
N ALA A 201 21.00 4.33 -9.89
CA ALA A 201 21.96 5.13 -9.13
C ALA A 201 23.41 4.65 -9.31
N TYR A 202 23.62 3.33 -9.35
CA TYR A 202 24.92 2.74 -9.68
C TYR A 202 25.38 3.13 -11.09
N ALA A 203 24.49 3.12 -12.09
CA ALA A 203 24.82 3.59 -13.43
C ALA A 203 25.22 5.08 -13.48
N GLU A 204 24.69 5.90 -12.58
CA GLU A 204 24.96 7.34 -12.49
C GLU A 204 26.10 7.70 -11.52
N GLU A 205 26.89 6.72 -11.07
CA GLU A 205 28.07 6.93 -10.21
C GLU A 205 27.74 7.58 -8.86
N TRP A 206 26.53 7.34 -8.36
CA TRP A 206 26.18 7.70 -6.98
C TRP A 206 26.80 6.66 -6.03
N PRO A 207 27.25 7.07 -4.83
CA PRO A 207 27.49 6.12 -3.75
C PRO A 207 26.18 5.40 -3.37
N VAL A 208 26.19 4.07 -3.46
CA VAL A 208 25.00 3.23 -3.20
C VAL A 208 25.27 2.22 -2.09
N LEU A 209 24.44 2.21 -1.05
CA LEU A 209 24.28 1.07 -0.16
C LEU A 209 22.94 0.41 -0.48
N TYR A 210 22.98 -0.73 -1.18
CA TYR A 210 21.82 -1.55 -1.42
C TYR A 210 21.92 -2.83 -0.58
N ILE A 211 20.85 -3.14 0.14
CA ILE A 211 20.71 -4.38 0.93
C ILE A 211 19.46 -5.08 0.40
N ALA A 212 19.65 -6.17 -0.34
CA ALA A 212 18.55 -6.86 -1.02
C ALA A 212 17.69 -7.70 -0.05
N ASP A 213 18.28 -8.18 1.04
CA ASP A 213 17.56 -8.87 2.11
C ASP A 213 18.03 -8.36 3.49
N ALA A 214 17.19 -7.59 4.17
CA ALA A 214 17.52 -7.07 5.49
C ALA A 214 17.71 -8.16 6.57
N SER A 215 17.37 -9.43 6.31
CA SER A 215 17.65 -10.51 7.26
C SER A 215 19.15 -10.71 7.48
N ASP A 216 20.00 -10.31 6.53
CA ASP A 216 21.46 -10.31 6.69
C ASP A 216 21.93 -9.39 7.83
N LEU A 217 21.10 -8.41 8.21
CA LEU A 217 21.37 -7.52 9.35
C LEU A 217 20.76 -8.03 10.67
N ASN A 218 19.94 -9.08 10.64
CA ASN A 218 19.37 -9.69 11.84
C ASN A 218 20.36 -10.69 12.46
N VAL A 219 21.47 -10.16 12.95
CA VAL A 219 22.60 -10.91 13.52
C VAL A 219 22.70 -10.69 15.03
N GLU A 220 23.64 -11.34 15.71
CA GLU A 220 23.77 -11.27 17.17
C GLU A 220 24.43 -9.98 17.68
N SER A 221 25.34 -9.38 16.91
CA SER A 221 26.19 -8.26 17.35
C SER A 221 26.31 -7.12 16.34
N SER A 222 26.75 -5.95 16.82
CA SER A 222 26.98 -4.77 15.96
C SER A 222 28.14 -4.98 15.01
N GLU A 223 29.13 -5.77 15.42
CA GLU A 223 30.33 -6.09 14.63
C GLU A 223 29.95 -6.86 13.36
N THR A 224 29.11 -7.89 13.50
CA THR A 224 28.65 -8.69 12.35
C THR A 224 27.76 -7.85 11.43
N ALA A 225 26.87 -7.02 11.98
CA ALA A 225 26.04 -6.12 11.18
C ALA A 225 26.89 -5.08 10.45
N GLY A 226 27.93 -4.57 11.10
CA GLY A 226 28.90 -3.65 10.51
C GLY A 226 29.68 -4.28 9.37
N ALA A 227 30.10 -5.55 9.52
CA ALA A 227 30.78 -6.28 8.46
C ALA A 227 29.90 -6.42 7.22
N VAL A 228 28.62 -6.77 7.38
CA VAL A 228 27.65 -6.85 6.27
C VAL A 228 27.51 -5.51 5.55
N ILE A 229 27.33 -4.41 6.29
CA ILE A 229 27.25 -3.05 5.71
C ILE A 229 28.53 -2.70 4.93
N CYS A 230 29.70 -3.01 5.49
CA CYS A 230 30.98 -2.74 4.85
C CYS A 230 31.14 -3.57 3.57
N GLU A 231 30.88 -4.87 3.60
CA GLU A 231 30.98 -5.75 2.43
C GLU A 231 30.11 -5.25 1.27
N TYR A 232 28.83 -4.95 1.55
CA TYR A 232 27.88 -4.50 0.53
C TYR A 232 28.23 -3.12 -0.03
N PHE A 233 28.59 -2.17 0.83
CA PHE A 233 28.94 -0.82 0.38
C PHE A 233 30.25 -0.81 -0.42
N LEU A 234 31.30 -1.46 0.08
CA LEU A 234 32.61 -1.42 -0.56
C LEU A 234 32.60 -2.16 -1.90
N ALA A 235 31.93 -3.31 -1.99
CA ALA A 235 31.82 -4.05 -3.25
C ALA A 235 31.15 -3.23 -4.37
N LEU A 236 30.11 -2.44 -4.03
CA LEU A 236 29.36 -1.62 -4.98
C LEU A 236 30.06 -0.32 -5.39
N ASN A 237 30.96 0.21 -4.56
CA ASN A 237 31.47 1.57 -4.74
C ASN A 237 32.99 1.66 -4.90
N LYS A 238 33.73 0.54 -4.81
CA LYS A 238 35.20 0.55 -4.88
C LYS A 238 35.78 1.25 -6.10
N ASP A 239 35.06 1.23 -7.22
CA ASP A 239 35.46 1.86 -8.48
C ASP A 239 35.21 3.39 -8.54
N ILE A 240 34.50 3.97 -7.57
CA ILE A 240 34.17 5.41 -7.52
C ILE A 240 34.54 6.10 -6.20
N LEU A 241 34.98 5.34 -5.19
CA LEU A 241 35.39 5.88 -3.89
C LEU A 241 36.79 6.48 -3.99
N THR A 242 36.91 7.75 -3.61
CA THR A 242 38.18 8.48 -3.57
C THR A 242 38.96 8.16 -2.29
N ALA A 243 40.27 8.44 -2.31
CA ALA A 243 41.10 8.31 -1.11
C ALA A 243 40.58 9.16 0.06
N ALA A 244 40.04 10.35 -0.23
CA ALA A 244 39.46 11.24 0.79
C ALA A 244 38.19 10.67 1.43
N GLU A 245 37.28 10.10 0.63
CA GLU A 245 36.07 9.45 1.13
C GLU A 245 36.42 8.21 1.97
N LEU A 246 37.34 7.35 1.49
CA LEU A 246 37.81 6.19 2.24
C LEU A 246 38.45 6.58 3.57
N LYS A 247 39.30 7.61 3.58
CA LYS A 247 39.90 8.15 4.80
C LYS A 247 38.85 8.66 5.79
N LYS A 248 37.79 9.31 5.29
CA LYS A 248 36.67 9.79 6.12
C LYS A 248 35.88 8.63 6.72
N ILE A 249 35.62 7.57 5.94
CA ILE A 249 34.91 6.37 6.41
C ILE A 249 35.69 5.70 7.55
N VAL A 250 37.02 5.58 7.45
CA VAL A 250 37.84 4.89 8.46
C VAL A 250 38.38 5.79 9.58
N GLN A 251 38.01 7.08 9.59
CA GLN A 251 38.65 8.11 10.43
C GLN A 251 38.73 7.75 11.92
N PHE A 252 37.71 7.07 12.45
CA PHE A 252 37.63 6.70 13.86
C PHE A 252 38.02 5.24 14.13
N ALA A 253 38.35 4.46 13.10
CA ALA A 253 38.69 3.04 13.23
C ALA A 253 40.00 2.83 14.02
N SER A 254 40.91 3.80 13.97
CA SER A 254 42.19 3.79 14.70
C SER A 254 42.06 4.10 16.20
N ASP A 255 40.92 4.68 16.62
CA ASP A 255 40.70 5.21 17.97
C ASP A 255 39.93 4.23 18.88
N ARG A 256 39.42 3.11 18.33
CA ARG A 256 38.60 2.12 19.04
C ARG A 256 39.28 0.75 19.14
N ASN A 257 38.74 -0.13 19.98
CA ASN A 257 39.13 -1.54 20.12
C ASN A 257 39.17 -2.20 18.71
N PRO A 258 40.21 -3.00 18.36
CA PRO A 258 40.29 -3.72 17.07
C PRO A 258 39.05 -4.53 16.72
N GLN A 259 38.32 -5.00 17.73
CA GLN A 259 37.08 -5.74 17.55
C GLN A 259 35.90 -4.86 17.03
N GLN A 260 35.98 -3.53 17.16
CA GLN A 260 34.93 -2.58 16.74
C GLN A 260 35.24 -1.82 15.43
N VAL A 261 36.29 -2.22 14.71
CA VAL A 261 36.66 -1.58 13.42
C VAL A 261 35.47 -1.59 12.46
N MET A 262 34.80 -2.74 12.29
CA MET A 262 33.65 -2.88 11.38
C MET A 262 32.47 -1.98 11.76
N VAL A 263 32.18 -1.86 13.06
CA VAL A 263 31.12 -0.97 13.55
C VAL A 263 31.43 0.47 13.18
N THR A 264 32.67 0.89 13.42
CA THR A 264 33.09 2.27 13.21
C THR A 264 33.13 2.64 11.72
N VAL A 265 33.59 1.72 10.87
CA VAL A 265 33.57 1.89 9.41
C VAL A 265 32.14 1.93 8.90
N ALA A 266 31.25 1.06 9.39
CA ALA A 266 29.84 1.09 9.02
C ALA A 266 29.15 2.41 9.45
N GLU A 267 29.43 2.92 10.65
CA GLU A 267 29.02 4.27 11.08
C GLU A 267 29.55 5.34 10.10
N GLY A 268 30.81 5.23 9.68
CA GLY A 268 31.43 6.10 8.69
C GLY A 268 30.75 6.05 7.32
N ILE A 269 30.34 4.88 6.86
CA ILE A 269 29.59 4.68 5.60
C ILE A 269 28.21 5.35 5.68
N LEU A 270 27.46 5.13 6.76
CA LEU A 270 26.16 5.79 6.96
C LEU A 270 26.34 7.32 7.07
N GLY A 271 27.42 7.77 7.70
CA GLY A 271 27.83 9.17 7.75
C GLY A 271 28.17 9.73 6.37
N LEU A 272 28.85 8.96 5.51
CA LEU A 272 29.15 9.37 4.14
C LEU A 272 27.86 9.54 3.33
N ILE A 273 26.93 8.58 3.36
CA ILE A 273 25.64 8.70 2.64
C ILE A 273 24.88 9.95 3.07
N LYS A 274 24.94 10.28 4.36
CA LYS A 274 24.26 11.43 4.97
C LYS A 274 24.93 12.77 4.62
N LEU A 275 26.27 12.80 4.58
CA LEU A 275 27.08 14.02 4.42
C LEU A 275 27.82 14.08 3.07
N ALA A 276 27.38 13.31 2.08
CA ALA A 276 27.98 13.30 0.75
C ALA A 276 27.82 14.68 0.10
N ASP A 277 28.82 15.09 -0.67
CA ASP A 277 28.81 16.28 -1.53
C ASP A 277 28.17 16.02 -2.90
N ARG A 278 27.82 14.75 -3.16
CA ARG A 278 27.05 14.27 -4.32
C ARG A 278 25.91 13.37 -3.88
N LYS A 279 24.91 13.17 -4.76
CA LYS A 279 23.75 12.31 -4.51
C LYS A 279 24.19 10.91 -4.08
N ALA A 280 23.68 10.43 -2.95
CA ALA A 280 23.99 9.12 -2.39
C ALA A 280 22.68 8.41 -2.00
N LEU A 281 22.63 7.09 -2.21
CA LEU A 281 21.41 6.30 -2.08
C LEU A 281 21.58 5.14 -1.10
N LEU A 282 20.70 5.06 -0.11
CA LEU A 282 20.47 3.89 0.73
C LEU A 282 19.15 3.24 0.34
N ILE A 283 19.19 1.94 0.02
CA ILE A 283 17.99 1.11 -0.12
C ILE A 283 18.12 -0.12 0.78
N VAL A 284 17.11 -0.33 1.62
CA VAL A 284 16.97 -1.56 2.41
C VAL A 284 15.68 -2.27 2.01
N ASP A 285 15.83 -3.40 1.34
CA ASP A 285 14.75 -4.29 0.96
C ASP A 285 14.55 -5.41 1.98
N GLU A 286 13.34 -5.98 2.00
CA GLU A 286 12.87 -6.84 3.09
C GLU A 286 12.98 -6.22 4.49
N HIS A 287 13.00 -4.89 4.58
CA HIS A 287 13.18 -4.12 5.81
C HIS A 287 12.24 -4.52 6.96
N GLY A 288 11.03 -5.00 6.64
CA GLY A 288 10.05 -5.45 7.63
C GLY A 288 10.57 -6.55 8.57
N ILE A 289 11.50 -7.39 8.11
CA ILE A 289 12.06 -8.50 8.89
C ILE A 289 12.79 -8.04 10.15
N LEU A 290 13.32 -6.80 10.14
CA LEU A 290 13.99 -6.19 11.28
C LEU A 290 13.04 -5.87 12.45
N PHE A 291 11.73 -6.02 12.26
CA PHE A 291 10.69 -5.62 13.21
C PHE A 291 9.76 -6.80 13.61
N GLU A 292 10.04 -8.03 13.18
CA GLU A 292 9.17 -9.18 13.46
C GLU A 292 9.12 -9.56 14.94
N LYS A 293 10.28 -9.78 15.56
CA LYS A 293 10.44 -10.17 16.97
C LYS A 293 11.61 -9.38 17.54
N ASP A 294 11.36 -8.59 18.59
CA ASP A 294 12.32 -7.65 19.20
C ASP A 294 13.12 -6.82 18.19
N PRO A 295 12.67 -5.59 17.87
CA PRO A 295 13.23 -4.82 16.77
C PRO A 295 14.76 -4.79 16.77
N VAL A 296 15.35 -5.29 15.69
CA VAL A 296 16.81 -5.40 15.54
C VAL A 296 17.50 -4.04 15.76
N PRO A 297 16.97 -2.91 15.26
CA PRO A 297 17.56 -1.58 15.53
C PRO A 297 17.59 -1.16 17.00
N LEU A 298 16.78 -1.76 17.89
CA LEU A 298 16.84 -1.50 19.33
C LEU A 298 17.93 -2.33 20.02
N ARG A 299 18.21 -3.52 19.48
CA ARG A 299 19.25 -4.44 19.97
C ARG A 299 20.63 -4.06 19.44
N ILE A 300 20.71 -3.60 18.20
CA ILE A 300 21.94 -3.23 17.48
C ILE A 300 21.90 -1.73 17.16
N HIS A 301 22.60 -0.93 17.97
CA HIS A 301 22.58 0.54 17.87
C HIS A 301 23.06 1.08 16.53
N LEU A 302 24.00 0.37 15.88
CA LEU A 302 24.47 0.68 14.52
C LEU A 302 23.31 0.79 13.52
N LEU A 303 22.24 0.01 13.73
CA LEU A 303 21.08 -0.07 12.83
C LEU A 303 19.94 0.88 13.24
N SER A 304 20.12 1.69 14.28
CA SER A 304 19.14 2.72 14.68
C SER A 304 18.71 3.67 13.53
N PRO A 305 19.56 4.02 12.53
CA PRO A 305 19.14 4.80 11.36
C PRO A 305 18.05 4.15 10.49
N LEU A 306 17.89 2.83 10.57
CA LEU A 306 16.88 2.08 9.82
C LEU A 306 15.50 2.14 10.51
N MET A 307 15.48 2.37 11.82
CA MET A 307 14.23 2.51 12.57
C MET A 307 13.58 3.88 12.35
N ASN A 308 14.39 4.94 12.28
CA ASN A 308 13.89 6.32 12.30
C ASN A 308 14.35 7.12 11.07
N LEU A 309 13.42 7.39 10.17
CA LEU A 309 13.69 8.18 8.97
C LEU A 309 14.10 9.64 9.26
N ASN A 310 13.85 10.20 10.45
CA ASN A 310 14.37 11.51 10.85
C ASN A 310 15.89 11.52 11.00
N PHE A 311 16.53 10.37 11.22
CA PHE A 311 18.00 10.28 11.27
C PHE A 311 18.65 10.89 10.01
N TRP A 312 17.96 10.73 8.88
CA TRP A 312 18.31 11.28 7.57
C TRP A 312 17.75 12.70 7.40
N GLY A 313 17.91 13.56 8.41
CA GLY A 313 17.33 14.91 8.55
C GLY A 313 17.19 15.77 7.28
N GLU A 314 16.29 16.75 7.32
CA GLU A 314 15.91 17.50 6.11
C GLU A 314 17.03 18.34 5.50
N HIS A 315 18.08 18.70 6.24
CA HIS A 315 19.18 19.51 5.71
C HIS A 315 20.20 18.73 4.87
N TYR A 316 20.11 17.40 4.82
CA TYR A 316 21.03 16.56 4.04
C TYR A 316 20.64 16.52 2.56
N LYS A 317 20.99 17.60 1.84
CA LYS A 317 20.70 17.87 0.43
C LYS A 317 20.75 16.64 -0.49
N PHE A 318 21.79 15.83 -0.35
CA PHE A 318 22.13 14.77 -1.28
C PHE A 318 21.73 13.35 -0.82
N ALA A 319 21.26 13.21 0.42
CA ALA A 319 20.86 11.91 0.95
C ALA A 319 19.54 11.44 0.34
N ARG A 320 19.51 10.19 -0.15
CA ARG A 320 18.33 9.50 -0.68
C ARG A 320 18.16 8.17 0.06
N VAL A 321 16.97 7.91 0.59
CA VAL A 321 16.72 6.74 1.44
C VAL A 321 15.40 6.09 1.07
N ILE A 322 15.43 4.77 0.85
CA ILE A 322 14.24 3.97 0.57
C ILE A 322 14.21 2.74 1.45
N PHE A 323 13.09 2.54 2.14
CA PHE A 323 12.78 1.29 2.84
C PHE A 323 11.60 0.59 2.18
N THR A 324 11.68 -0.74 2.10
CA THR A 324 10.62 -1.59 1.54
C THR A 324 10.70 -2.97 2.16
N GLY A 325 9.57 -3.69 2.25
CA GLY A 325 9.57 -5.09 2.64
C GLY A 325 8.36 -5.87 2.14
N THR A 326 8.43 -7.20 2.19
CA THR A 326 7.32 -8.08 1.79
C THR A 326 6.06 -7.80 2.59
N ALA A 327 6.18 -7.83 3.91
CA ALA A 327 5.22 -7.39 4.92
C ALA A 327 5.81 -6.16 5.64
N HIS A 328 5.23 -4.98 5.42
CA HIS A 328 5.82 -3.71 5.88
C HIS A 328 4.83 -2.85 6.67
N ALA A 329 3.57 -3.29 6.78
CA ALA A 329 2.54 -2.52 7.46
C ALA A 329 2.85 -2.33 8.94
N ARG A 330 3.48 -3.32 9.60
CA ARG A 330 3.93 -3.15 11.00
C ARG A 330 4.87 -1.95 11.15
N TYR A 331 5.90 -1.87 10.31
CA TYR A 331 6.86 -0.77 10.34
C TYR A 331 6.16 0.59 10.20
N GLU A 332 5.30 0.69 9.18
CA GLU A 332 4.54 1.89 8.87
C GLU A 332 3.62 2.35 10.01
N ARG A 333 3.05 1.41 10.78
CA ARG A 333 2.04 1.72 11.81
C ARG A 333 2.62 1.90 13.20
N GLU A 334 3.63 1.13 13.56
CA GLU A 334 4.18 1.14 14.92
C GLU A 334 5.38 2.10 15.05
N TYR A 335 6.11 2.36 13.95
CA TYR A 335 7.40 3.07 14.01
C TYR A 335 7.42 4.41 13.27
N MET A 336 6.59 4.62 12.24
CA MET A 336 6.44 5.95 11.63
C MET A 336 5.49 6.81 12.49
N LYS A 337 6.00 7.91 13.06
CA LYS A 337 5.25 8.80 13.97
C LYS A 337 4.91 10.15 13.30
N ASN A 338 4.07 10.96 13.94
CA ASN A 338 3.89 12.39 13.64
C ASN A 338 3.63 12.74 12.16
N GLY A 339 2.73 12.03 11.48
CA GLY A 339 2.37 12.33 10.08
C GLY A 339 3.41 11.93 9.03
N GLN A 340 4.55 11.36 9.42
CA GLN A 340 5.59 10.85 8.50
C GLN A 340 5.01 9.88 7.46
N TYR A 341 4.04 9.08 7.88
CA TYR A 341 3.29 8.17 7.02
C TYR A 341 2.66 8.88 5.82
N GLU A 342 2.17 10.11 5.97
CA GLU A 342 1.47 10.82 4.91
C GLU A 342 2.39 11.39 3.82
N PHE A 343 3.64 11.66 4.18
CA PHE A 343 4.63 12.32 3.31
C PHE A 343 5.63 11.36 2.67
N TRP A 344 5.97 10.26 3.35
CA TRP A 344 7.07 9.40 2.93
C TRP A 344 6.61 8.08 2.32
N VAL A 345 5.36 7.68 2.54
CA VAL A 345 4.84 6.43 1.98
C VAL A 345 4.45 6.60 0.51
N ILE A 346 4.94 5.68 -0.32
CA ILE A 346 4.51 5.49 -1.70
C ILE A 346 3.75 4.18 -1.78
N TYR A 347 2.48 4.24 -2.17
CA TYR A 347 1.68 3.03 -2.39
C TYR A 347 2.02 2.39 -3.74
N VAL A 348 2.51 1.16 -3.68
CA VAL A 348 2.74 0.27 -4.81
C VAL A 348 1.52 -0.66 -4.91
N GLY A 349 0.86 -0.61 -6.06
CA GLY A 349 -0.30 -1.43 -6.37
C GLY A 349 -0.06 -2.31 -7.59
N PRO A 350 -1.13 -2.84 -8.20
CA PRO A 350 -1.05 -3.54 -9.47
C PRO A 350 -0.29 -2.79 -10.56
N LEU A 351 0.31 -3.53 -11.50
CA LEU A 351 0.96 -2.94 -12.66
C LEU A 351 -0.06 -2.24 -13.57
N GLN A 352 0.39 -1.20 -14.27
CA GLN A 352 -0.41 -0.57 -15.32
C GLN A 352 -0.73 -1.60 -16.41
N SER A 353 -1.97 -1.59 -16.91
CA SER A 353 -2.51 -2.57 -17.87
C SER A 353 -1.64 -2.75 -19.13
N ASN A 354 -1.10 -1.65 -19.67
CA ASN A 354 -0.20 -1.65 -20.83
C ASN A 354 1.18 -2.27 -20.52
N VAL A 355 1.73 -2.05 -19.33
CA VAL A 355 3.00 -2.67 -18.91
C VAL A 355 2.79 -4.17 -18.65
N PHE A 356 1.67 -4.52 -18.04
CA PHE A 356 1.31 -5.91 -17.80
C PHE A 356 1.07 -6.68 -19.11
N ASP A 357 0.55 -6.03 -20.16
CA ASP A 357 0.45 -6.64 -21.50
C ASP A 357 1.80 -7.12 -22.03
N ILE A 358 2.86 -6.34 -21.82
CA ILE A 358 4.22 -6.68 -22.26
C ILE A 358 4.75 -7.86 -21.45
N LEU A 359 4.44 -7.92 -20.15
CA LEU A 359 4.76 -9.08 -19.31
C LEU A 359 4.13 -10.36 -19.87
N LEU A 360 2.84 -10.31 -20.21
CA LEU A 360 2.12 -11.46 -20.77
C LEU A 360 2.65 -11.87 -22.15
N GLN A 361 3.18 -10.94 -22.94
CA GLN A 361 3.80 -11.23 -24.24
C GLN A 361 5.03 -12.14 -24.14
N LEU A 362 5.73 -12.12 -23.00
CA LEU A 362 6.88 -12.99 -22.77
C LEU A 362 6.48 -14.46 -22.54
N HIS A 363 5.21 -14.74 -22.23
CA HIS A 363 4.72 -16.10 -22.01
C HIS A 363 4.09 -16.69 -23.29
N PRO A 364 4.43 -17.94 -23.69
CA PRO A 364 3.99 -18.52 -24.96
C PRO A 364 2.47 -18.63 -25.12
N VAL A 365 1.76 -18.88 -24.01
CA VAL A 365 0.29 -19.02 -23.99
C VAL A 365 -0.42 -17.70 -23.68
N LEU A 366 0.11 -16.88 -22.76
CA LEU A 366 -0.62 -15.71 -22.25
C LEU A 366 -0.56 -14.52 -23.21
N ARG A 367 0.35 -14.55 -24.19
CA ARG A 367 0.42 -13.57 -25.28
C ARG A 367 -0.78 -13.59 -26.23
N ILE A 368 -1.59 -14.66 -26.22
CA ILE A 368 -2.76 -14.79 -27.10
C ILE A 368 -3.83 -13.79 -26.66
N GLN A 369 -4.27 -12.89 -27.54
CA GLN A 369 -5.08 -11.70 -27.19
C GLN A 369 -6.30 -11.99 -26.29
N GLY A 370 -7.12 -13.01 -26.60
CA GLY A 370 -8.28 -13.34 -25.76
C GLY A 370 -7.91 -13.99 -24.41
N ILE A 371 -6.80 -14.72 -24.34
CA ILE A 371 -6.28 -15.30 -23.08
C ILE A 371 -5.67 -14.20 -22.22
N LYS A 372 -4.96 -13.27 -22.85
CA LYS A 372 -4.32 -12.10 -22.24
C LYS A 372 -5.32 -11.28 -21.43
N GLU A 373 -6.47 -10.93 -22.04
CA GLU A 373 -7.50 -10.14 -21.34
C GLU A 373 -8.11 -10.90 -20.15
N GLU A 374 -8.32 -12.20 -20.26
CA GLU A 374 -8.82 -13.02 -19.15
C GLU A 374 -7.77 -13.16 -18.02
N ALA A 375 -6.48 -13.30 -18.36
CA ALA A 375 -5.39 -13.31 -17.39
C ALA A 375 -5.28 -11.98 -16.64
N LYS A 376 -5.45 -10.85 -17.32
CA LYS A 376 -5.47 -9.51 -16.69
C LYS A 376 -6.59 -9.36 -15.69
N LYS A 377 -7.80 -9.79 -16.06
CA LYS A 377 -8.97 -9.76 -15.19
C LYS A 377 -8.73 -10.56 -13.92
N VAL A 378 -8.37 -11.84 -14.04
CA VAL A 378 -8.26 -12.75 -12.88
C VAL A 378 -7.10 -12.39 -11.94
N THR A 379 -6.00 -11.83 -12.47
CA THR A 379 -4.83 -11.45 -11.67
C THR A 379 -4.89 -10.01 -11.17
N ASN A 380 -5.82 -9.21 -11.68
CA ASN A 380 -5.85 -7.76 -11.52
C ASN A 380 -4.50 -7.10 -11.83
N CYS A 381 -3.75 -7.60 -12.82
CA CYS A 381 -2.41 -7.12 -13.18
C CYS A 381 -1.36 -7.20 -12.03
N VAL A 382 -1.54 -8.08 -11.05
CA VAL A 382 -0.60 -8.29 -9.95
C VAL A 382 0.42 -9.39 -10.34
N PRO A 383 1.75 -9.11 -10.32
CA PRO A 383 2.76 -10.07 -10.72
C PRO A 383 2.73 -11.40 -9.95
N ARG A 384 2.56 -11.37 -8.63
CA ARG A 384 2.43 -12.60 -7.82
C ARG A 384 1.27 -13.48 -8.26
N GLU A 385 0.10 -12.88 -8.48
CA GLU A 385 -1.09 -13.60 -8.91
C GLU A 385 -0.89 -14.22 -10.31
N LEU A 386 -0.12 -13.54 -11.17
CA LEU A 386 0.29 -14.08 -12.46
C LEU A 386 1.22 -15.29 -12.34
N ILE A 387 2.19 -15.25 -11.42
CA ILE A 387 3.07 -16.40 -11.16
C ILE A 387 2.26 -17.59 -10.66
N TYR A 388 1.32 -17.40 -9.73
CA TYR A 388 0.44 -18.47 -9.26
C TYR A 388 -0.44 -19.06 -10.37
N LEU A 389 -0.97 -18.21 -11.25
CA LEU A 389 -1.71 -18.66 -12.43
C LEU A 389 -0.82 -19.49 -13.37
N VAL A 390 0.40 -19.04 -13.65
CA VAL A 390 1.36 -19.76 -14.50
C VAL A 390 1.74 -21.12 -13.90
N GLU A 391 1.98 -21.17 -12.59
CA GLU A 391 2.22 -22.43 -11.88
C GLU A 391 1.02 -23.38 -11.95
N HIS A 392 -0.19 -22.87 -11.81
CA HIS A 392 -1.41 -23.67 -11.91
C HIS A 392 -1.57 -24.24 -13.33
N ILE A 393 -1.34 -23.43 -14.37
CA ILE A 393 -1.35 -23.89 -15.77
C ILE A 393 -0.33 -25.01 -15.99
N LYS A 394 0.90 -24.85 -15.47
CA LYS A 394 1.96 -25.87 -15.55
C LYS A 394 1.54 -27.17 -14.85
N LYS A 395 0.95 -27.08 -13.65
CA LYS A 395 0.50 -28.24 -12.85
C LYS A 395 -0.61 -29.04 -13.54
N LEU A 396 -1.50 -28.38 -14.27
CA LEU A 396 -2.59 -29.06 -14.98
C LEU A 396 -2.08 -29.89 -16.16
N ASN A 397 -0.92 -29.57 -16.73
CA ASN A 397 -0.34 -30.23 -17.92
C ASN A 397 -1.33 -30.31 -19.11
N ILE A 398 -2.16 -29.28 -19.28
CA ILE A 398 -3.16 -29.18 -20.36
C ILE A 398 -2.62 -28.28 -21.47
N THR A 399 -2.84 -28.68 -22.72
CA THR A 399 -2.58 -27.81 -23.88
C THR A 399 -3.73 -26.81 -24.03
N ILE A 400 -3.46 -25.53 -23.78
CA ILE A 400 -4.44 -24.45 -23.95
C ILE A 400 -4.46 -24.04 -25.43
N THR A 401 -5.52 -24.45 -26.14
CA THR A 401 -5.66 -24.24 -27.60
C THR A 401 -6.48 -23.00 -27.98
N ASN A 402 -7.33 -22.51 -27.07
CA ASN A 402 -8.18 -21.34 -27.30
C ASN A 402 -8.66 -20.71 -25.98
N VAL A 403 -9.37 -19.57 -26.09
CA VAL A 403 -9.90 -18.80 -24.95
C VAL A 403 -10.90 -19.61 -24.11
N ASN A 404 -11.76 -20.42 -24.73
CA ASN A 404 -12.76 -21.22 -24.00
C ASN A 404 -12.09 -22.28 -23.12
N CYS A 405 -11.05 -22.94 -23.63
CA CYS A 405 -10.21 -23.86 -22.86
C CYS A 405 -9.56 -23.13 -21.67
N PHE A 406 -9.02 -21.94 -21.91
CA PHE A 406 -8.42 -21.12 -20.86
C PHE A 406 -9.43 -20.72 -19.78
N GLN A 407 -10.65 -20.32 -20.15
CA GLN A 407 -11.71 -19.98 -19.20
C GLN A 407 -12.10 -21.15 -18.28
N GLN A 408 -12.01 -22.39 -18.77
CA GLN A 408 -12.22 -23.57 -17.92
C GLN A 408 -11.09 -23.76 -16.90
N VAL A 409 -9.84 -23.49 -17.31
CA VAL A 409 -8.68 -23.48 -16.40
C VAL A 409 -8.85 -22.38 -15.35
N LEU A 410 -9.27 -21.18 -15.77
CA LEU A 410 -9.50 -20.07 -14.85
C LEU A 410 -10.56 -20.37 -13.80
N LYS A 411 -11.68 -21.00 -14.19
CA LYS A 411 -12.71 -21.39 -13.21
C LYS A 411 -12.16 -22.30 -12.10
N LYS A 412 -11.30 -23.27 -12.45
CA LYS A 412 -10.67 -24.16 -11.46
C LYS A 412 -9.67 -23.39 -10.59
N PHE A 413 -8.81 -22.59 -11.22
CA PHE A 413 -7.86 -21.73 -10.53
C PHE A 413 -8.56 -20.81 -9.52
N GLU A 414 -9.61 -20.11 -9.94
CA GLU A 414 -10.37 -19.20 -9.08
C GLU A 414 -10.99 -19.91 -7.88
N ILE A 415 -11.59 -21.09 -8.07
CA ILE A 415 -12.19 -21.86 -6.96
C ILE A 415 -11.11 -22.22 -5.93
N GLU A 416 -10.02 -22.86 -6.38
CA GLU A 416 -8.92 -23.26 -5.49
C GLU A 416 -8.27 -22.07 -4.78
N TRP A 417 -8.14 -20.95 -5.49
CA TRP A 417 -7.49 -19.76 -4.98
C TRP A 417 -8.38 -18.98 -4.01
N VAL A 418 -9.68 -18.88 -4.29
CA VAL A 418 -10.68 -18.32 -3.36
C VAL A 418 -10.70 -19.08 -2.05
N ASP A 419 -10.69 -20.41 -2.10
CA ASP A 419 -10.76 -21.23 -0.89
C ASP A 419 -9.47 -21.11 -0.04
N LYS A 420 -8.30 -21.01 -0.69
CA LYS A 420 -7.03 -20.72 0.01
C LYS A 420 -7.04 -19.35 0.69
N ILE A 421 -7.47 -18.30 -0.02
CA ILE A 421 -7.55 -16.95 0.54
C ILE A 421 -8.56 -16.89 1.70
N LEU A 422 -9.71 -17.54 1.53
CA LEU A 422 -10.74 -17.59 2.57
C LEU A 422 -10.19 -18.27 3.84
N ALA A 423 -9.45 -19.37 3.70
CA ALA A 423 -8.82 -20.03 4.84
C ALA A 423 -7.81 -19.13 5.57
N ILE A 424 -7.02 -18.33 4.83
CA ILE A 424 -6.10 -17.34 5.42
C ILE A 424 -6.87 -16.27 6.18
N ALA A 425 -7.92 -15.69 5.59
CA ALA A 425 -8.73 -14.65 6.21
C ALA A 425 -9.48 -15.16 7.46
N GLN A 426 -10.00 -16.40 7.40
CA GLN A 426 -10.66 -17.05 8.54
C GLN A 426 -9.70 -17.32 9.68
N LYS A 427 -8.49 -17.82 9.38
CA LYS A 427 -7.45 -18.03 10.38
C LYS A 427 -7.12 -16.73 11.11
N TYR A 428 -6.88 -15.65 10.35
CA TYR A 428 -6.63 -14.33 10.92
C TYR A 428 -7.76 -13.88 11.86
N TYR A 429 -9.02 -13.95 11.39
CA TYR A 429 -10.17 -13.53 12.19
C TYR A 429 -10.37 -14.36 13.46
N ASN A 430 -10.09 -15.66 13.40
CA ASN A 430 -10.21 -16.54 14.56
C ASN A 430 -9.19 -16.18 15.65
N ASP A 431 -7.98 -15.77 15.23
CA ASP A 431 -6.89 -15.34 16.11
C ASP A 431 -7.09 -13.91 16.67
N LEU A 432 -8.08 -13.15 16.19
CA LEU A 432 -8.36 -11.80 16.67
C LEU A 432 -8.98 -11.79 18.09
N PRO A 433 -8.56 -10.85 18.95
CA PRO A 433 -9.28 -10.58 20.20
C PRO A 433 -10.69 -10.02 19.91
N LYS A 434 -11.63 -10.23 20.84
CA LYS A 434 -13.05 -9.87 20.67
C LYS A 434 -13.25 -8.39 20.28
N THR A 435 -12.44 -7.49 20.80
CA THR A 435 -12.50 -6.03 20.51
C THR A 435 -12.11 -5.69 19.07
N GLU A 436 -11.18 -6.45 18.46
CA GLU A 436 -10.73 -6.21 17.08
C GLU A 436 -11.62 -6.89 16.04
N LYS A 437 -12.42 -7.90 16.43
CA LYS A 437 -13.38 -8.56 15.53
C LYS A 437 -14.43 -7.60 14.99
N THR A 438 -14.94 -6.70 15.84
CA THR A 438 -15.89 -5.65 15.41
C THR A 438 -15.24 -4.69 14.42
N ARG A 439 -14.02 -4.22 14.71
CA ARG A 439 -13.28 -3.35 13.79
C ARG A 439 -12.99 -4.03 12.45
N TYR A 440 -12.67 -5.32 12.45
CA TYR A 440 -12.46 -6.09 11.23
C TYR A 440 -13.74 -6.22 10.40
N TYR A 441 -14.88 -6.46 11.05
CA TYR A 441 -16.19 -6.43 10.42
C TYR A 441 -16.45 -5.06 9.76
N ASP A 442 -16.27 -3.96 10.51
CA ASP A 442 -16.49 -2.61 10.01
C ASP A 442 -15.55 -2.25 8.84
N ALA A 443 -14.29 -2.71 8.89
CA ALA A 443 -13.33 -2.56 7.81
C ALA A 443 -13.79 -3.27 6.52
N LEU A 444 -14.24 -4.52 6.62
CA LEU A 444 -14.82 -5.23 5.47
C LEU A 444 -16.11 -4.58 4.97
N THR A 445 -16.99 -4.15 5.87
CA THR A 445 -18.22 -3.41 5.52
C THR A 445 -17.87 -2.16 4.72
N SER A 446 -16.95 -1.32 5.20
CA SER A 446 -16.54 -0.09 4.50
C SER A 446 -15.83 -0.32 3.16
N MET A 447 -15.19 -1.49 2.99
CA MET A 447 -14.56 -1.87 1.73
C MET A 447 -15.60 -2.23 0.66
N PHE A 448 -16.72 -2.84 1.05
CA PHE A 448 -17.77 -3.25 0.13
C PHE A 448 -18.91 -2.24 0.00
N LEU A 449 -19.09 -1.33 0.97
CA LEU A 449 -20.12 -0.28 0.96
C LEU A 449 -19.48 1.12 0.94
N PRO A 450 -19.42 1.77 -0.23
CA PRO A 450 -18.79 3.09 -0.39
C PRO A 450 -19.43 4.22 0.42
N SER A 451 -20.69 4.06 0.83
CA SER A 451 -21.40 5.03 1.66
C SER A 451 -20.91 5.09 3.11
N LYS A 452 -20.17 4.06 3.55
CA LYS A 452 -19.62 4.00 4.91
C LYS A 452 -18.27 4.73 4.97
N PRO A 453 -17.99 5.43 6.08
CA PRO A 453 -16.65 5.95 6.32
C PRO A 453 -15.62 4.83 6.26
N VAL A 454 -14.48 5.10 5.63
CA VAL A 454 -13.41 4.11 5.48
C VAL A 454 -12.87 3.74 6.86
N VAL A 455 -12.96 2.45 7.21
CA VAL A 455 -12.37 1.90 8.43
C VAL A 455 -11.05 1.23 8.10
N GLN A 456 -10.00 1.60 8.85
CA GLN A 456 -8.65 1.11 8.59
C GLN A 456 -8.46 -0.31 9.10
N PHE A 457 -7.98 -1.19 8.22
CA PHE A 457 -7.45 -2.49 8.60
C PHE A 457 -6.21 -2.37 9.50
N GLU A 458 -6.10 -3.30 10.45
CA GLU A 458 -4.94 -3.47 11.31
C GLU A 458 -3.74 -4.04 10.51
N TRP A 459 -2.51 -3.79 10.98
CA TRP A 459 -1.32 -4.05 10.18
C TRP A 459 -1.11 -5.54 9.90
N ARG A 460 -1.43 -6.44 10.82
CA ARG A 460 -1.29 -7.89 10.59
C ARG A 460 -2.18 -8.36 9.46
N PHE A 461 -3.36 -7.76 9.28
CA PHE A 461 -4.21 -8.06 8.13
C PHE A 461 -3.61 -7.57 6.81
N LEU A 462 -3.06 -6.34 6.81
CA LEU A 462 -2.42 -5.76 5.62
C LEU A 462 -1.25 -6.63 5.14
N ASP A 463 -0.48 -7.18 6.08
CA ASP A 463 0.65 -8.05 5.80
C ASP A 463 0.25 -9.44 5.24
N LEU A 464 -1.03 -9.83 5.31
CA LEU A 464 -1.53 -11.01 4.58
C LEU A 464 -1.50 -10.81 3.05
N GLY A 465 -1.41 -9.56 2.59
CA GLY A 465 -1.34 -9.24 1.16
C GLY A 465 -2.60 -9.61 0.38
N LEU A 466 -3.78 -9.50 1.01
CA LEU A 466 -5.09 -9.76 0.41
C LEU A 466 -5.76 -8.50 -0.15
N ILE A 467 -5.31 -7.34 0.30
CA ILE A 467 -5.82 -6.02 -0.10
C ILE A 467 -4.65 -5.10 -0.44
N TYR A 468 -4.89 -4.10 -1.29
CA TYR A 468 -3.94 -3.02 -1.54
C TYR A 468 -4.54 -1.67 -1.14
N ARG A 469 -3.65 -0.72 -0.87
CA ARG A 469 -3.99 0.66 -0.50
C ARG A 469 -3.67 1.59 -1.66
N TYR A 470 -4.48 2.63 -1.83
CA TYR A 470 -4.16 3.77 -2.68
C TYR A 470 -4.69 5.07 -2.05
N LYS A 471 -4.17 6.21 -2.47
CA LYS A 471 -4.52 7.52 -1.91
C LYS A 471 -5.17 8.41 -2.97
N GLU A 472 -6.39 8.86 -2.68
CA GLU A 472 -7.13 9.86 -3.47
C GLU A 472 -7.81 10.84 -2.49
N GLY A 473 -7.01 11.74 -1.92
CA GLY A 473 -7.41 12.55 -0.75
C GLY A 473 -7.41 11.75 0.55
N ILE A 474 -8.18 10.65 0.60
CA ILE A 474 -8.18 9.66 1.68
C ILE A 474 -7.50 8.35 1.25
N THR A 475 -7.15 7.50 2.21
CA THR A 475 -6.62 6.15 1.92
C THR A 475 -7.78 5.19 1.70
N HIS A 476 -7.82 4.56 0.55
CA HIS A 476 -8.80 3.54 0.19
C HIS A 476 -8.18 2.14 0.28
N TYR A 477 -9.04 1.14 0.53
CA TYR A 477 -8.67 -0.27 0.60
C TYR A 477 -9.45 -1.04 -0.46
N LEU A 478 -8.75 -1.79 -1.31
CA LEU A 478 -9.37 -2.60 -2.35
C LEU A 478 -8.86 -4.03 -2.28
N PRO A 479 -9.71 -5.03 -2.61
CA PRO A 479 -9.26 -6.40 -2.82
C PRO A 479 -8.13 -6.46 -3.84
N LEU A 480 -7.13 -7.31 -3.58
CA LEU A 480 -5.96 -7.41 -4.45
C LEU A 480 -6.30 -7.89 -5.86
N CYS A 481 -7.20 -8.87 -5.97
CA CYS A 481 -7.66 -9.48 -7.21
C CYS A 481 -9.10 -9.99 -7.05
N PRO A 482 -9.81 -10.38 -8.14
CA PRO A 482 -11.16 -10.93 -8.04
C PRO A 482 -11.30 -12.13 -7.10
N SER A 483 -10.30 -13.01 -7.02
CA SER A 483 -10.32 -14.13 -6.06
C SER A 483 -10.25 -13.63 -4.62
N ALA A 484 -9.46 -12.60 -4.33
CA ALA A 484 -9.44 -11.96 -3.02
C ALA A 484 -10.78 -11.28 -2.70
N GLN A 485 -11.40 -10.59 -3.66
CA GLN A 485 -12.74 -10.00 -3.51
C GLN A 485 -13.77 -11.05 -3.13
N LYS A 486 -13.87 -12.14 -3.90
CA LYS A 486 -14.80 -13.25 -3.64
C LYS A 486 -14.55 -13.90 -2.28
N ALA A 487 -13.29 -14.13 -1.91
CA ALA A 487 -12.94 -14.73 -0.62
C ALA A 487 -13.27 -13.81 0.57
N LEU A 488 -12.96 -12.52 0.46
CA LEU A 488 -13.27 -11.55 1.51
C LEU A 488 -14.78 -11.27 1.61
N LEU A 489 -15.51 -11.36 0.50
CA LEU A 489 -16.97 -11.29 0.51
C LEU A 489 -17.58 -12.55 1.17
N LYS A 490 -17.08 -13.75 0.86
CA LYS A 490 -17.45 -14.98 1.58
C LYS A 490 -17.17 -14.87 3.09
N MET A 491 -16.04 -14.27 3.46
CA MET A 491 -15.72 -13.98 4.86
C MET A 491 -16.76 -13.03 5.48
N TYR A 492 -17.08 -11.93 4.80
CA TYR A 492 -18.10 -10.97 5.24
C TYR A 492 -19.48 -11.61 5.41
N MET A 493 -19.89 -12.48 4.47
CA MET A 493 -21.14 -13.23 4.50
C MET A 493 -21.25 -14.21 5.67
N SER A 494 -20.11 -14.61 6.27
CA SER A 494 -20.11 -15.50 7.43
C SER A 494 -20.46 -14.78 8.74
N PHE A 495 -20.46 -13.44 8.72
CA PHE A 495 -20.80 -12.64 9.88
C PHE A 495 -22.30 -12.41 9.99
N ASP A 496 -22.79 -12.50 11.23
CA ASP A 496 -24.13 -12.04 11.54
C ASP A 496 -24.15 -10.51 11.66
N LEU A 497 -25.35 -9.91 11.59
CA LEU A 497 -25.48 -8.46 11.76
C LEU A 497 -25.05 -8.05 13.19
N PRO A 498 -24.38 -6.89 13.33
CA PRO A 498 -24.12 -6.27 14.62
C PRO A 498 -25.38 -6.15 15.50
N GLU A 499 -25.24 -6.38 16.81
CA GLU A 499 -26.39 -6.43 17.74
C GLU A 499 -27.14 -5.09 17.81
N ASN A 500 -26.43 -3.97 17.67
CA ASN A 500 -27.07 -2.65 17.54
C ASN A 500 -27.98 -2.57 16.31
N ILE A 501 -27.55 -3.07 15.15
CA ILE A 501 -28.35 -3.10 13.92
C ILE A 501 -29.55 -4.03 14.09
N LYS A 502 -29.35 -5.21 14.68
CA LYS A 502 -30.45 -6.14 15.00
C LYS A 502 -31.50 -5.51 15.90
N ASN A 503 -31.07 -4.80 16.94
CA ASN A 503 -31.99 -4.11 17.84
C ASN A 503 -32.76 -3.01 17.11
N GLN A 504 -32.11 -2.21 16.26
CA GLN A 504 -32.79 -1.19 15.45
C GLN A 504 -33.73 -1.80 14.40
N LEU A 505 -33.42 -2.97 13.84
CA LEU A 505 -34.30 -3.73 12.96
C LEU A 505 -35.60 -4.16 13.66
N ARG A 506 -35.50 -4.63 14.91
CA ARG A 506 -36.66 -5.08 15.70
C ARG A 506 -37.65 -3.95 15.97
N VAL A 507 -37.15 -2.76 16.30
CA VAL A 507 -37.99 -1.58 16.58
C VAL A 507 -38.35 -0.77 15.33
N GLY A 508 -37.70 -1.05 14.19
CA GLY A 508 -37.97 -0.36 12.92
C GLY A 508 -37.43 1.08 12.85
N SER A 509 -36.37 1.40 13.59
CA SER A 509 -35.81 2.76 13.71
C SER A 509 -34.37 2.87 13.20
N LEU A 510 -34.03 2.15 12.13
CA LEU A 510 -32.69 2.22 11.56
C LEU A 510 -32.37 3.61 11.01
N THR A 511 -31.11 4.02 11.13
CA THR A 511 -30.57 5.11 10.30
C THR A 511 -30.41 4.64 8.85
N GLY A 512 -30.27 5.59 7.91
CA GLY A 512 -30.04 5.25 6.49
C GLY A 512 -28.83 4.34 6.29
N GLU A 513 -27.72 4.64 6.97
CA GLU A 513 -26.49 3.85 6.93
C GLU A 513 -26.66 2.44 7.55
N GLN A 514 -27.44 2.31 8.63
CA GLN A 514 -27.72 1.01 9.23
C GLN A 514 -28.63 0.17 8.34
N PHE A 515 -29.61 0.79 7.68
CA PHE A 515 -30.49 0.10 6.74
C PHE A 515 -29.74 -0.39 5.52
N GLU A 516 -28.88 0.44 4.93
CA GLU A 516 -28.08 0.03 3.76
C GLU A 516 -27.14 -1.12 4.10
N GLU A 517 -26.47 -1.07 5.26
CA GLU A 517 -25.61 -2.15 5.73
C GLU A 517 -26.37 -3.46 5.95
N ALA A 518 -27.51 -3.40 6.64
CA ALA A 518 -28.36 -4.55 6.89
C ALA A 518 -28.88 -5.16 5.59
N LEU A 519 -29.35 -4.32 4.67
CA LEU A 519 -29.86 -4.73 3.37
C LEU A 519 -28.76 -5.38 2.54
N PHE A 520 -27.60 -4.72 2.40
CA PHE A 520 -26.47 -5.23 1.66
C PHE A 520 -26.04 -6.60 2.15
N ASN A 521 -25.79 -6.74 3.46
CA ASN A 521 -25.38 -8.00 4.08
C ASN A 521 -26.36 -9.13 3.74
N ARG A 522 -27.66 -8.91 3.89
CA ARG A 522 -28.66 -9.95 3.62
C ARG A 522 -28.89 -10.23 2.15
N LEU A 523 -28.68 -9.26 1.27
CA LEU A 523 -28.65 -9.50 -0.16
C LEU A 523 -27.47 -10.43 -0.50
N VAL A 524 -26.25 -10.08 -0.12
CA VAL A 524 -25.07 -10.89 -0.48
C VAL A 524 -25.08 -12.27 0.18
N CYS A 525 -25.62 -12.42 1.40
CA CYS A 525 -25.84 -13.73 2.03
C CYS A 525 -26.80 -14.64 1.23
N LYS A 526 -27.64 -14.06 0.37
CA LYS A 526 -28.55 -14.77 -0.54
C LYS A 526 -28.01 -14.87 -1.97
N CYS A 527 -26.73 -14.57 -2.20
CA CYS A 527 -26.07 -14.79 -3.48
C CYS A 527 -26.27 -16.23 -3.97
N ASN A 528 -26.46 -16.43 -5.28
CA ASN A 528 -26.83 -17.71 -5.90
C ASN A 528 -28.19 -18.28 -5.50
N THR A 529 -29.06 -17.48 -4.86
CA THR A 529 -30.44 -17.85 -4.57
C THR A 529 -31.43 -16.92 -5.28
N THR A 530 -32.69 -17.33 -5.34
CA THR A 530 -33.77 -16.52 -5.89
C THR A 530 -34.44 -15.76 -4.76
N ILE A 531 -34.40 -14.44 -4.80
CA ILE A 531 -35.13 -13.57 -3.88
C ILE A 531 -36.40 -13.10 -4.58
N GLN A 532 -37.56 -13.38 -4.01
CA GLN A 532 -38.84 -12.87 -4.50
C GLN A 532 -39.32 -11.80 -3.54
N LEU A 533 -39.53 -10.59 -4.06
CA LEU A 533 -40.06 -9.46 -3.31
C LEU A 533 -41.44 -9.11 -3.85
N LYS A 534 -42.44 -9.14 -2.97
CA LYS A 534 -43.73 -8.52 -3.28
C LYS A 534 -43.57 -7.02 -3.39
N THR A 535 -44.17 -6.45 -4.42
CA THR A 535 -44.09 -5.05 -4.74
C THR A 535 -45.48 -4.49 -4.90
N THR A 536 -45.68 -3.26 -4.45
CA THR A 536 -46.91 -2.49 -4.64
C THR A 536 -46.61 -1.25 -5.47
N ASP A 537 -47.64 -0.51 -5.85
CA ASP A 537 -47.46 0.88 -6.27
C ASP A 537 -47.20 1.80 -5.06
N LEU A 538 -46.97 3.08 -5.32
CA LEU A 538 -46.68 4.09 -4.29
C LEU A 538 -47.88 4.42 -3.37
N ASN A 539 -49.03 3.76 -3.56
CA ASN A 539 -50.22 3.87 -2.72
C ASN A 539 -50.67 2.50 -2.17
N ASN A 540 -49.73 1.54 -2.10
CA ASN A 540 -49.94 0.20 -1.58
C ASN A 540 -50.98 -0.65 -2.33
N ASN A 541 -51.31 -0.28 -3.57
CA ASN A 541 -52.21 -1.05 -4.42
C ASN A 541 -51.39 -1.88 -5.43
N ASN A 542 -52.05 -2.83 -6.11
CA ASN A 542 -51.47 -3.65 -7.18
C ASN A 542 -50.20 -4.43 -6.78
N SER A 543 -50.39 -5.66 -6.30
CA SER A 543 -49.27 -6.54 -5.96
C SER A 543 -48.66 -7.20 -7.20
N ASN A 544 -47.39 -6.93 -7.47
CA ASN A 544 -46.55 -7.67 -8.40
C ASN A 544 -45.38 -8.33 -7.65
N VAL A 545 -44.68 -9.26 -8.29
CA VAL A 545 -43.46 -9.86 -7.74
C VAL A 545 -42.26 -9.45 -8.57
N ILE A 546 -41.21 -8.99 -7.90
CA ILE A 546 -39.89 -8.79 -8.50
C ILE A 546 -38.98 -9.91 -8.04
N THR A 547 -38.29 -10.52 -9.00
CA THR A 547 -37.31 -11.57 -8.76
C THR A 547 -35.92 -10.98 -8.88
N LEU A 548 -35.13 -11.08 -7.82
CA LEU A 548 -33.71 -10.77 -7.82
C LEU A 548 -32.94 -12.10 -7.82
N GLN A 549 -32.14 -12.33 -8.85
CA GLN A 549 -31.27 -13.49 -8.96
C GLN A 549 -29.90 -13.03 -9.47
N PHE A 550 -28.88 -13.19 -8.63
CA PHE A 550 -27.51 -12.81 -8.94
C PHE A 550 -26.54 -13.84 -8.38
N ASN A 551 -25.38 -13.97 -9.02
CA ASN A 551 -24.35 -14.96 -8.68
C ASN A 551 -23.04 -14.33 -8.18
N ASP A 552 -22.92 -13.02 -8.26
CA ASP A 552 -21.76 -12.28 -7.77
C ASP A 552 -22.14 -10.84 -7.37
N TYR A 553 -21.18 -10.14 -6.76
CA TYR A 553 -21.28 -8.74 -6.37
C TYR A 553 -20.06 -7.94 -6.82
N ASP A 554 -20.28 -6.74 -7.35
CA ASP A 554 -19.18 -5.85 -7.70
C ASP A 554 -19.53 -4.36 -7.58
N LEU A 555 -18.49 -3.53 -7.49
CA LEU A 555 -18.59 -2.08 -7.40
C LEU A 555 -18.40 -1.44 -8.76
N ILE A 556 -19.31 -0.55 -9.14
CA ILE A 556 -19.12 0.31 -10.32
C ILE A 556 -18.14 1.42 -9.92
N LYS A 557 -17.00 1.50 -10.60
CA LYS A 557 -15.94 2.46 -10.29
C LYS A 557 -16.30 3.87 -10.77
N ASN A 558 -15.73 4.92 -10.17
CA ASN A 558 -15.97 6.33 -10.54
C ASN A 558 -15.74 6.62 -12.04
N SER A 559 -14.82 5.90 -12.68
CA SER A 559 -14.51 6.04 -14.11
C SER A 559 -15.40 5.21 -15.03
N GLN A 560 -16.38 4.47 -14.49
CA GLN A 560 -17.25 3.53 -15.19
C GLN A 560 -18.72 3.89 -14.91
N LEU A 561 -19.61 3.56 -15.85
CA LEU A 561 -21.05 3.76 -15.68
C LEU A 561 -21.79 2.46 -15.43
N SER A 562 -21.12 1.32 -15.62
CA SER A 562 -21.67 -0.01 -15.41
C SER A 562 -20.55 -1.00 -15.08
N LEU A 563 -20.93 -2.26 -14.86
CA LEU A 563 -19.98 -3.37 -14.78
C LEU A 563 -19.53 -3.87 -16.16
N GLY A 564 -20.14 -3.39 -17.25
CA GLY A 564 -19.85 -3.80 -18.62
C GLY A 564 -20.43 -5.16 -19.04
N PRO A 565 -20.16 -5.59 -20.28
CA PRO A 565 -20.81 -6.77 -20.86
C PRO A 565 -20.55 -8.07 -20.12
N GLY A 566 -21.59 -8.89 -19.98
CA GLY A 566 -21.53 -10.22 -19.34
C GLY A 566 -21.76 -10.23 -17.82
N ASN A 567 -22.04 -9.07 -17.22
CA ASN A 567 -22.28 -8.91 -15.78
C ASN A 567 -23.77 -8.72 -15.43
N ASP A 568 -24.69 -9.20 -16.27
CA ASP A 568 -26.14 -9.06 -16.07
C ASP A 568 -26.67 -9.78 -14.82
N LYS A 569 -25.92 -10.78 -14.33
CA LYS A 569 -26.21 -11.53 -13.10
C LYS A 569 -25.34 -11.10 -11.91
N VAL A 570 -24.62 -9.99 -12.02
CA VAL A 570 -23.84 -9.42 -10.92
C VAL A 570 -24.64 -8.29 -10.29
N LEU A 571 -24.79 -8.30 -8.97
CA LEU A 571 -25.37 -7.18 -8.25
C LEU A 571 -24.34 -6.05 -8.20
N GLY A 572 -24.55 -5.01 -9.00
CA GLY A 572 -23.71 -3.83 -9.05
C GLY A 572 -24.13 -2.81 -8.01
N ARG A 573 -23.21 -2.39 -7.12
CA ARG A 573 -23.40 -1.21 -6.26
C ARG A 573 -22.70 0.00 -6.89
N GLY A 574 -23.43 1.09 -7.05
CA GLY A 574 -22.85 2.37 -7.48
C GLY A 574 -21.80 2.89 -6.49
N PHE A 575 -20.80 3.62 -6.97
CA PHE A 575 -19.86 4.34 -6.10
C PHE A 575 -20.56 5.42 -5.25
N ASP A 576 -19.85 6.04 -4.29
CA ASP A 576 -20.42 7.12 -3.49
C ASP A 576 -20.89 8.28 -4.38
N ARG A 577 -22.15 8.70 -4.21
CA ARG A 577 -22.83 9.70 -5.08
C ARG A 577 -23.03 9.25 -6.53
N TYR A 578 -22.95 7.95 -6.80
CA TYR A 578 -23.41 7.41 -8.08
C TYR A 578 -24.82 7.94 -8.38
N PRO A 579 -25.13 8.32 -9.63
CA PRO A 579 -26.34 9.07 -9.88
C PRO A 579 -27.58 8.23 -9.56
N ARG A 580 -28.52 8.78 -8.79
CA ARG A 580 -29.91 8.33 -8.58
C ARG A 580 -30.15 6.93 -7.99
N PHE A 581 -29.42 5.88 -8.37
CA PHE A 581 -29.65 4.49 -7.97
C PHE A 581 -28.52 3.97 -7.10
N ASP A 582 -28.86 3.13 -6.13
CA ASP A 582 -27.89 2.52 -5.23
C ASP A 582 -27.36 1.21 -5.79
N TYR A 583 -28.28 0.37 -6.31
CA TYR A 583 -27.96 -0.94 -6.89
C TYR A 583 -28.53 -1.12 -8.29
N MET A 584 -27.83 -1.91 -9.11
CA MET A 584 -28.25 -2.34 -10.42
C MET A 584 -28.09 -3.86 -10.55
N LEU A 585 -29.08 -4.51 -11.17
CA LEU A 585 -29.04 -5.94 -11.52
C LEU A 585 -29.61 -6.13 -12.91
N GLY A 586 -28.73 -6.28 -13.90
CA GLY A 586 -29.11 -6.25 -15.31
C GLY A 586 -29.92 -4.98 -15.62
N PRO A 587 -31.15 -5.07 -16.16
CA PRO A 587 -32.01 -3.91 -16.44
C PRO A 587 -32.87 -3.45 -15.24
N ILE A 588 -32.62 -3.95 -14.01
CA ILE A 588 -33.31 -3.54 -12.79
C ILE A 588 -32.47 -2.47 -12.07
N PHE A 589 -33.08 -1.32 -11.80
CA PHE A 589 -32.48 -0.19 -11.10
C PHE A 589 -33.16 0.00 -9.74
N ILE A 590 -32.37 0.08 -8.66
CA ILE A 590 -32.88 0.02 -7.28
C ILE A 590 -32.43 1.27 -6.51
N GLN A 591 -33.40 1.99 -5.94
CA GLN A 591 -33.19 3.02 -4.92
C GLN A 591 -33.54 2.48 -3.54
N VAL A 592 -32.74 2.81 -2.53
CA VAL A 592 -32.97 2.39 -1.15
C VAL A 592 -33.00 3.60 -0.21
N SER A 593 -33.99 3.66 0.68
CA SER A 593 -34.04 4.73 1.67
C SER A 593 -34.93 4.40 2.86
N ILE A 594 -34.60 4.97 4.03
CA ILE A 594 -35.50 4.97 5.20
C ILE A 594 -36.62 5.99 5.08
N SER A 595 -36.53 6.96 4.16
CA SER A 595 -37.61 7.94 3.94
C SER A 595 -38.76 7.33 3.14
N ASP A 596 -39.94 7.95 3.20
CA ASP A 596 -40.98 7.66 2.21
C ASP A 596 -40.54 8.15 0.81
N PHE A 597 -41.16 7.59 -0.24
CA PHE A 597 -40.78 7.89 -1.62
C PHE A 597 -40.93 9.37 -1.97
N THR A 598 -41.97 10.05 -1.47
CA THR A 598 -42.21 11.46 -1.79
C THR A 598 -41.08 12.33 -1.24
N SER A 599 -40.75 12.14 0.03
CA SER A 599 -39.65 12.83 0.69
C SER A 599 -38.31 12.51 0.03
N HIS A 600 -38.06 11.24 -0.30
CA HIS A 600 -36.82 10.83 -0.94
C HIS A 600 -36.68 11.43 -2.36
N ASN A 601 -37.69 11.29 -3.22
CA ASN A 601 -37.68 11.75 -4.60
C ASN A 601 -37.74 13.28 -4.74
N SER A 602 -38.03 14.01 -3.66
CA SER A 602 -38.03 15.49 -3.66
C SER A 602 -36.62 16.09 -3.83
N LYS A 603 -35.57 15.34 -3.50
CA LYS A 603 -34.19 15.84 -3.58
C LYS A 603 -33.67 15.71 -5.01
N PRO A 604 -32.92 16.71 -5.53
CA PRO A 604 -32.35 16.63 -6.87
C PRO A 604 -31.47 15.38 -7.08
N SER A 605 -30.70 14.98 -6.07
CA SER A 605 -29.76 13.86 -6.16
C SER A 605 -30.41 12.48 -6.30
N THR A 606 -31.71 12.36 -5.99
CA THR A 606 -32.47 11.10 -5.93
C THR A 606 -33.75 11.14 -6.75
N ASN A 607 -34.05 12.25 -7.43
CA ASN A 607 -35.23 12.37 -8.27
C ASN A 607 -35.14 11.51 -9.52
N ILE A 608 -36.01 10.51 -9.65
CA ILE A 608 -36.01 9.54 -10.76
C ILE A 608 -36.14 10.21 -12.12
N ARG A 609 -36.86 11.34 -12.27
CA ARG A 609 -37.00 12.02 -13.57
C ARG A 609 -35.65 12.38 -14.19
N GLN A 610 -34.70 12.76 -13.35
CA GLN A 610 -33.37 13.14 -13.80
C GLN A 610 -32.55 11.95 -14.34
N ALA A 611 -32.93 10.70 -14.05
CA ALA A 611 -32.30 9.52 -14.66
C ALA A 611 -32.68 9.35 -16.15
N PHE A 612 -33.74 10.02 -16.60
CA PHE A 612 -34.22 10.03 -17.99
C PHE A 612 -33.82 11.31 -18.74
N GLU A 613 -33.22 12.28 -18.06
CA GLU A 613 -32.73 13.52 -18.65
C GLU A 613 -31.26 13.38 -19.05
N PRO A 614 -30.80 14.10 -20.10
CA PRO A 614 -29.40 14.09 -20.49
C PRO A 614 -28.49 14.39 -19.30
N MET A 615 -27.47 13.56 -19.08
CA MET A 615 -26.58 13.78 -17.95
C MET A 615 -25.72 15.03 -18.14
N SER A 616 -25.49 15.74 -17.03
CA SER A 616 -24.43 16.74 -16.97
C SER A 616 -23.07 16.05 -16.79
N ALA A 617 -21.98 16.74 -17.16
CA ALA A 617 -20.62 16.27 -16.86
C ALA A 617 -20.47 15.93 -15.37
N GLN A 618 -19.77 14.83 -15.09
CA GLN A 618 -19.44 14.39 -13.73
C GLN A 618 -17.94 14.12 -13.63
N ALA A 619 -17.42 14.11 -12.40
CA ALA A 619 -16.03 13.75 -12.16
C ALA A 619 -15.76 12.35 -12.74
N GLY A 620 -14.81 12.25 -13.68
CA GLY A 620 -14.46 11.00 -14.35
C GLY A 620 -15.27 10.66 -15.62
N ILE A 621 -16.30 11.44 -15.97
CA ILE A 621 -17.17 11.18 -17.13
C ILE A 621 -17.33 12.47 -17.96
N SER A 622 -16.70 12.47 -19.14
CA SER A 622 -16.70 13.62 -20.05
C SER A 622 -18.04 13.82 -20.78
N LEU A 623 -18.33 15.05 -21.21
CA LEU A 623 -19.49 15.34 -22.07
C LEU A 623 -19.47 14.54 -23.38
N VAL A 624 -18.27 14.25 -23.90
CA VAL A 624 -18.08 13.41 -25.09
C VAL A 624 -18.54 11.98 -24.82
N GLN A 625 -18.23 11.43 -23.64
CA GLN A 625 -18.73 10.11 -23.24
C GLN A 625 -20.24 10.12 -23.02
N ILE A 626 -20.80 11.20 -22.49
CA ILE A 626 -22.25 11.31 -22.28
C ILE A 626 -22.97 11.33 -23.64
N ASN A 627 -22.49 12.16 -24.56
CA ASN A 627 -23.05 12.31 -25.92
C ASN A 627 -24.58 12.56 -25.91
N GLY A 628 -25.05 13.40 -24.98
CA GLY A 628 -26.46 13.75 -24.82
C GLY A 628 -27.37 12.64 -24.27
N ARG A 629 -26.82 11.48 -23.88
CA ARG A 629 -27.57 10.36 -23.32
C ARG A 629 -27.91 10.59 -21.84
N ASN A 630 -28.98 9.95 -21.39
CA ASN A 630 -29.31 9.91 -19.97
C ASN A 630 -28.60 8.74 -19.26
N GLN A 631 -28.74 8.69 -17.93
CA GLN A 631 -28.07 7.71 -17.10
C GLN A 631 -28.44 6.25 -17.47
N ILE A 632 -29.72 5.99 -17.69
CA ILE A 632 -30.23 4.64 -17.98
C ILE A 632 -29.71 4.17 -19.33
N GLU A 633 -29.75 5.03 -20.35
CA GLU A 633 -29.19 4.77 -21.68
C GLU A 633 -27.71 4.42 -21.60
N MET A 634 -26.93 5.22 -20.85
CA MET A 634 -25.49 5.00 -20.72
C MET A 634 -25.16 3.68 -20.04
N TYR A 635 -25.84 3.35 -18.93
CA TYR A 635 -25.65 2.06 -18.26
C TYR A 635 -26.01 0.88 -19.19
N LEU A 636 -27.17 0.94 -19.87
CA LEU A 636 -27.61 -0.16 -20.74
C LEU A 636 -26.76 -0.29 -22.00
N ASP A 637 -26.29 0.82 -22.57
CA ASP A 637 -25.38 0.81 -23.71
C ASP A 637 -24.05 0.15 -23.37
N GLU A 638 -23.49 0.40 -22.18
CA GLU A 638 -22.27 -0.26 -21.75
C GLU A 638 -22.47 -1.75 -21.44
N MET A 639 -23.60 -2.14 -20.84
CA MET A 639 -23.90 -3.53 -20.49
C MET A 639 -24.24 -4.38 -21.71
N TYR A 640 -24.99 -3.82 -22.66
CA TYR A 640 -25.64 -4.61 -23.71
C TYR A 640 -25.29 -4.14 -25.14
N GLY A 641 -24.54 -3.05 -25.30
CA GLY A 641 -24.21 -2.42 -26.58
C GLY A 641 -25.18 -1.29 -26.95
N THR A 642 -24.81 -0.49 -27.94
CA THR A 642 -25.51 0.77 -28.27
C THR A 642 -26.96 0.59 -28.76
N GLY A 643 -27.69 1.71 -28.77
CA GLY A 643 -29.01 1.85 -29.39
C GLY A 643 -30.16 1.86 -28.38
N HIS A 644 -29.86 2.08 -27.09
CA HIS A 644 -30.87 2.25 -26.08
C HIS A 644 -31.44 3.67 -26.11
N SER A 645 -32.74 3.77 -25.84
CA SER A 645 -33.43 5.02 -25.55
C SER A 645 -34.31 4.83 -24.33
N ALA A 646 -34.21 5.74 -23.37
CA ALA A 646 -35.01 5.76 -22.16
C ALA A 646 -35.71 7.13 -22.05
N LYS A 647 -37.04 7.12 -21.94
CA LYS A 647 -37.82 8.36 -21.74
C LYS A 647 -39.05 8.11 -20.88
N ILE A 648 -39.57 9.19 -20.33
CA ILE A 648 -40.90 9.22 -19.72
C ILE A 648 -41.89 9.68 -20.79
N ASP A 649 -42.91 8.89 -21.08
CA ASP A 649 -43.93 9.26 -22.08
C ASP A 649 -44.96 10.25 -21.54
N SER A 650 -45.91 10.65 -22.40
CA SER A 650 -46.99 11.58 -22.05
C SER A 650 -47.93 11.07 -20.94
N GLN A 651 -47.90 9.77 -20.64
CA GLN A 651 -48.68 9.11 -19.59
C GLN A 651 -47.84 8.86 -18.32
N ASN A 652 -46.66 9.50 -18.22
CA ASN A 652 -45.68 9.29 -17.16
C ASN A 652 -45.12 7.86 -17.06
N LYS A 653 -45.26 7.05 -18.10
CA LYS A 653 -44.73 5.68 -18.11
C LYS A 653 -43.27 5.66 -18.56
N PHE A 654 -42.51 4.72 -17.99
CA PHE A 654 -41.12 4.50 -18.36
C PHE A 654 -41.06 3.69 -19.66
N VAL A 655 -40.58 4.33 -20.72
CA VAL A 655 -40.40 3.71 -22.03
C VAL A 655 -38.92 3.54 -22.30
N VAL A 656 -38.43 2.32 -22.09
CA VAL A 656 -37.03 1.94 -22.37
C VAL A 656 -36.98 0.93 -23.50
N THR A 657 -36.29 1.29 -24.56
CA THR A 657 -36.20 0.50 -25.79
C THR A 657 -34.77 0.36 -26.26
N ARG A 658 -34.48 -0.71 -27.00
CA ARG A 658 -33.26 -0.90 -27.78
C ARG A 658 -33.66 -1.08 -29.24
N ASN A 659 -33.20 -0.20 -30.13
CA ASN A 659 -33.57 -0.23 -31.55
C ASN A 659 -35.11 -0.32 -31.75
N GLY A 660 -35.86 0.44 -30.95
CA GLY A 660 -37.34 0.47 -30.98
C GLY A 660 -38.06 -0.69 -30.29
N LYS A 661 -37.37 -1.76 -29.85
CA LYS A 661 -37.97 -2.87 -29.09
C LYS A 661 -37.83 -2.62 -27.59
N ARG A 662 -38.88 -2.90 -26.80
CA ARG A 662 -38.83 -2.75 -25.33
C ARG A 662 -37.71 -3.61 -24.73
N VAL A 663 -36.95 -3.04 -23.78
CA VAL A 663 -35.93 -3.78 -23.02
C VAL A 663 -36.64 -4.75 -22.07
N PRO A 664 -36.48 -6.08 -22.24
CA PRO A 664 -37.12 -7.06 -21.37
C PRO A 664 -36.64 -6.89 -19.93
N GLY A 665 -37.57 -7.01 -18.97
CA GLY A 665 -37.22 -6.99 -17.54
C GLY A 665 -36.85 -5.61 -16.98
N PHE A 666 -36.90 -4.52 -17.75
CA PHE A 666 -36.63 -3.19 -17.22
C PHE A 666 -37.58 -2.84 -16.07
N ARG A 667 -37.00 -2.45 -14.93
CA ARG A 667 -37.75 -2.07 -13.72
C ARG A 667 -37.00 -0.98 -12.95
N ILE A 668 -37.75 -0.05 -12.37
CA ILE A 668 -37.26 0.83 -11.31
C ILE A 668 -37.93 0.42 -10.01
N VAL A 669 -37.12 0.13 -9.00
CA VAL A 669 -37.55 -0.39 -7.70
C VAL A 669 -37.16 0.59 -6.61
N TYR A 670 -38.12 0.92 -5.74
CA TYR A 670 -37.86 1.68 -4.53
C TYR A 670 -38.05 0.79 -3.30
N ILE A 671 -36.99 0.60 -2.52
CA ILE A 671 -37.01 -0.20 -1.30
C ILE A 671 -37.03 0.73 -0.09
N ARG A 672 -38.11 0.68 0.68
CA ARG A 672 -38.27 1.48 1.90
C ARG A 672 -37.73 0.73 3.13
N GLY A 673 -36.88 1.41 3.89
CA GLY A 673 -36.20 0.89 5.08
C GLY A 673 -36.82 1.25 6.42
N SER A 674 -38.00 1.86 6.43
CA SER A 674 -38.74 2.22 7.65
C SER A 674 -40.16 1.62 7.61
N PRO A 675 -40.74 1.26 8.76
CA PRO A 675 -42.13 0.84 8.84
C PRO A 675 -43.12 1.82 8.22
N GLY A 676 -44.28 1.29 7.82
CA GLY A 676 -45.44 2.09 7.45
C GLY A 676 -45.89 1.90 6.01
N THR A 677 -47.21 1.95 5.84
CA THR A 677 -47.87 1.74 4.55
C THR A 677 -47.67 2.95 3.62
N PRO A 678 -47.24 2.76 2.37
CA PRO A 678 -47.17 3.85 1.41
C PRO A 678 -48.58 4.37 1.09
N ASN A 679 -48.77 5.69 1.12
CA ASN A 679 -50.04 6.35 0.85
C ASN A 679 -49.82 7.61 0.00
N HIS A 680 -49.16 7.45 -1.14
CA HIS A 680 -48.77 8.55 -2.03
C HIS A 680 -49.57 8.53 -3.34
N SER A 681 -50.89 8.59 -3.24
CA SER A 681 -51.81 8.58 -4.39
C SER A 681 -51.46 9.61 -5.48
N GLY A 682 -50.97 10.79 -5.10
CA GLY A 682 -50.45 11.79 -6.04
C GLY A 682 -49.22 11.32 -6.81
N LYS A 683 -48.27 10.64 -6.14
CA LYS A 683 -47.06 10.11 -6.77
C LYS A 683 -47.30 8.91 -7.66
N VAL A 684 -48.36 8.12 -7.44
CA VAL A 684 -48.75 7.07 -8.38
C VAL A 684 -49.07 7.65 -9.77
N ARG A 685 -49.64 8.86 -9.86
CA ARG A 685 -49.89 9.53 -11.15
C ARG A 685 -48.62 10.07 -11.81
N GLU A 686 -47.64 10.46 -11.01
CA GLU A 686 -46.35 10.96 -11.49
C GLU A 686 -45.38 9.83 -11.89
N PHE A 687 -45.46 8.69 -11.22
CA PHE A 687 -44.56 7.54 -11.36
C PHE A 687 -45.32 6.21 -11.24
N PRO A 688 -46.22 5.91 -12.19
CA PRO A 688 -47.07 4.71 -12.13
C PRO A 688 -46.30 3.40 -12.23
N ASP A 689 -45.08 3.42 -12.80
CA ASP A 689 -44.28 2.23 -13.08
C ASP A 689 -43.21 1.93 -12.01
N VAL A 690 -43.12 2.73 -10.94
CA VAL A 690 -42.20 2.46 -9.82
C VAL A 690 -42.74 1.32 -8.97
N ALA A 691 -41.94 0.26 -8.84
CA ALA A 691 -42.26 -0.85 -7.97
C ALA A 691 -41.77 -0.55 -6.54
N HIS A 692 -42.69 -0.46 -5.60
CA HIS A 692 -42.40 -0.16 -4.20
C HIS A 692 -42.30 -1.45 -3.38
N VAL A 693 -41.19 -1.63 -2.66
CA VAL A 693 -41.02 -2.72 -1.67
C VAL A 693 -41.12 -2.12 -0.27
N THR A 694 -42.06 -2.62 0.53
CA THR A 694 -42.26 -2.14 1.90
C THR A 694 -41.20 -2.69 2.85
N PHE A 695 -41.02 -2.03 4.00
CA PHE A 695 -40.13 -2.51 5.04
C PHE A 695 -40.58 -3.87 5.58
N GLU A 696 -41.89 -4.10 5.70
CA GLU A 696 -42.45 -5.36 6.18
C GLU A 696 -42.14 -6.52 5.24
N GLU A 697 -42.17 -6.30 3.92
CA GLU A 697 -41.77 -7.31 2.94
C GLU A 697 -40.27 -7.60 3.05
N ILE A 698 -39.43 -6.56 3.11
CA ILE A 698 -37.99 -6.73 3.31
C ILE A 698 -37.70 -7.47 4.62
N ARG A 699 -38.41 -7.13 5.71
CA ARG A 699 -38.30 -7.80 7.01
C ARG A 699 -38.64 -9.28 6.92
N SER A 700 -39.75 -9.61 6.25
CA SER A 700 -40.17 -10.99 6.07
C SER A 700 -39.19 -11.80 5.20
N GLN A 701 -38.68 -11.20 4.13
CA GLN A 701 -37.88 -11.95 3.14
C GLN A 701 -36.40 -12.01 3.51
N LEU A 702 -35.83 -10.93 4.04
CA LEU A 702 -34.39 -10.79 4.25
C LEU A 702 -33.98 -10.87 5.72
N PHE A 703 -34.90 -10.60 6.67
CA PHE A 703 -34.61 -10.58 8.10
C PHE A 703 -35.43 -11.58 8.96
N PRO A 704 -35.83 -12.78 8.46
CA PRO A 704 -36.83 -13.62 9.15
C PRO A 704 -36.39 -14.15 10.53
N ASN A 705 -35.08 -14.23 10.80
CA ASN A 705 -34.52 -14.83 12.03
C ASN A 705 -33.93 -13.80 13.00
N ILE A 706 -34.08 -12.51 12.72
CA ILE A 706 -33.53 -11.42 13.56
C ILE A 706 -34.62 -10.82 14.45
N VAL A 707 -35.84 -10.80 13.91
CA VAL A 707 -37.04 -10.20 14.49
C VAL A 707 -37.90 -11.28 15.12
#